data_AF-A0A2E8CSK0-F1
#
_entry.id   AF-A0A2E8CSK0-F1
#
_cell.length_a   1.000
_cell.length_b   1.000
_cell.length_c   1.000
_cell.angle_alpha   90.00
_cell.angle_beta   90.00
_cell.angle_gamma   90.00
#
_symmetry.space_group_name_H-M   'P 1'
#
loop_
_entity.id
_entity.type
_entity.pdbx_description
1 polymer ?
#
loop_
_entity_poly.entity_id
_entity_poly.type
_entity_poly.pdbx_seq_one_letter_code
_entity_poly.pdbx_strand_id
1 'polypeptide(L)'
;MHFDVLQQEAQKIMNNSSMWRAIGIAGCLLLPARATAETVVFPLSEGRSGYIKESGENTHVGDGDNTIAGGEIQVGDTAFRKQIKGIVSFNTSSLPSNARVTSAVLRLRRSGVSGSNPFDAIGGAYADINLSGGFNGNLALRAGDFDARADAAEVATMSKPTSNGAWSEGTLEALGRRGINVDGHTQFRVYHIPDDNNNGESDYISYEAAELVVSYETTDAIARPSPLITPDDIHGLRTKWEKYFAGTNGATRATIQPEMRGLTHAQWAQAIERTGANGCTINIEARNNLLRSADFPLENLTAARISNGKFTPDQRNTAQMRFLLGLEEAREAGVILGSFRFHGHQRLYPNNDAAKEQHFVDDFAGFINCARSLRLDHWLRGIRLGENGISPDRLFYSMDLAKTWAEQINGKTDDWLKTHGLEMHGARMGLFFNDVDTQSNSGNFFQRISEQTGYFTWCFKFFNEEGIGQAMSDAGYDGSDVNDIKAYLRTQCGFSDLQNFVQAHRAAYPMHANCIFVGDAGDAMKQIGNAKLQALTQLFNEAGQGFRGIVAVNGYSWEDENGIGNQNKAIYKVEPTGSDPQLNPASYERWSAWPNIESGTADSVETADVQVGEAFTHAIAAEVNSGPAWLSASNGGFFGSPQAGDVGVNAFRIRDNAGLEKTLVIMVLDQLHIGDGQVSTRTVLDRNYVFEFTTNLNTWIPTGDAKAGDGALWSIPVDYDAPIRFFRMRISP
;
A
#
# COMPACT_ATOMS: atom_id res chain seq x y z
N MET A 1 31.16 46.13 -1.48
CA MET A 1 31.73 46.08 -0.12
C MET A 1 31.24 44.91 0.75
N HIS A 2 30.11 44.24 0.45
CA HIS A 2 29.67 43.05 1.23
C HIS A 2 30.03 41.68 0.63
N PHE A 3 30.52 41.63 -0.62
CA PHE A 3 30.87 40.36 -1.29
C PHE A 3 32.31 39.90 -0.98
N ASP A 4 33.24 40.85 -0.82
CA ASP A 4 34.65 40.54 -0.55
C ASP A 4 34.88 40.00 0.87
N VAL A 5 34.03 40.38 1.83
CA VAL A 5 34.07 39.86 3.21
C VAL A 5 33.60 38.40 3.25
N LEU A 6 32.59 38.03 2.45
CA LEU A 6 32.12 36.65 2.34
C LEU A 6 33.14 35.75 1.63
N GLN A 7 33.84 36.27 0.61
CA GLN A 7 34.94 35.52 -0.01
C GLN A 7 36.14 35.36 0.94
N GLN A 8 36.49 36.37 1.74
CA GLN A 8 37.59 36.25 2.70
C GLN A 8 37.27 35.31 3.86
N GLU A 9 36.02 35.26 4.34
CA GLU A 9 35.61 34.29 5.36
C GLU A 9 35.54 32.86 4.79
N ALA A 10 35.06 32.67 3.56
CA ALA A 10 35.09 31.37 2.88
C ALA A 10 36.55 30.87 2.65
N GLN A 11 37.47 31.77 2.31
CA GLN A 11 38.89 31.43 2.13
C GLN A 11 39.58 31.07 3.46
N LYS A 12 39.20 31.71 4.57
CA LYS A 12 39.68 31.35 5.92
C LYS A 12 39.20 29.97 6.36
N ILE A 13 37.96 29.61 6.01
CA ILE A 13 37.38 28.29 6.28
C ILE A 13 38.08 27.20 5.46
N MET A 14 38.45 27.48 4.20
CA MET A 14 39.14 26.51 3.34
C MET A 14 40.60 26.21 3.74
N ASN A 15 41.27 27.10 4.48
CA ASN A 15 42.69 26.98 4.84
C ASN A 15 42.97 26.30 6.19
N ASN A 16 41.94 25.86 6.93
CA ASN A 16 42.11 25.19 8.22
C ASN A 16 42.19 23.65 8.05
N SER A 17 43.41 23.11 8.00
CA SER A 17 43.72 21.69 7.72
C SER A 17 43.24 20.70 8.80
N SER A 18 42.77 21.18 9.94
CA SER A 18 42.16 20.36 11.00
C SER A 18 40.71 19.94 10.68
N MET A 19 40.07 20.59 9.70
CA MET A 19 38.69 20.31 9.30
C MET A 19 38.58 19.20 8.22
N TRP A 20 39.68 18.89 7.52
CA TRP A 20 39.72 17.85 6.48
C TRP A 20 39.81 16.42 7.02
N ARG A 21 40.07 16.23 8.33
CA ARG A 21 39.94 14.91 8.98
C ARG A 21 38.52 14.60 9.46
N ALA A 22 37.62 15.60 9.50
CA ALA A 22 36.19 15.42 9.80
C ALA A 22 35.33 15.18 8.53
N ILE A 23 35.89 15.34 7.32
CA ILE A 23 35.22 15.07 6.03
C ILE A 23 35.83 13.83 5.35
N GLY A 24 36.37 12.89 6.15
CA GLY A 24 36.88 11.60 5.66
C GLY A 24 35.87 10.46 5.73
N ILE A 25 34.74 10.64 6.44
CA ILE A 25 33.68 9.61 6.64
C ILE A 25 32.30 10.31 6.66
N ALA A 26 32.04 11.13 5.65
CA ALA A 26 30.70 11.64 5.34
C ALA A 26 30.46 11.48 3.84
N GLY A 27 30.35 10.22 3.41
CA GLY A 27 29.74 9.90 2.13
C GLY A 27 28.31 10.40 2.12
N CYS A 28 28.01 11.26 1.17
CA CYS A 28 26.69 11.79 0.83
C CYS A 28 25.94 12.52 1.95
N LEU A 29 26.45 13.69 2.36
CA LEU A 29 25.52 14.80 2.58
C LEU A 29 25.06 15.29 1.20
N LEU A 30 24.11 14.56 0.60
CA LEU A 30 23.27 15.08 -0.46
C LEU A 30 22.54 16.27 0.16
N LEU A 31 23.04 17.49 -0.04
CA LEU A 31 22.18 18.65 0.01
C LEU A 31 20.98 18.29 -0.88
N PRO A 32 19.73 18.31 -0.37
CA PRO A 32 18.59 17.98 -1.20
C PRO A 32 18.70 18.84 -2.45
N ALA A 33 18.77 18.18 -3.60
CA ALA A 33 18.81 18.85 -4.89
C ALA A 33 17.70 19.90 -4.86
N ARG A 34 18.09 21.17 -5.02
CA ARG A 34 17.16 22.27 -4.93
C ARG A 34 16.20 22.13 -6.11
N ALA A 35 14.99 21.66 -5.85
CA ALA A 35 13.93 21.62 -6.84
C ALA A 35 13.77 23.02 -7.45
N THR A 36 13.99 23.14 -8.76
CA THR A 36 13.74 24.37 -9.50
C THR A 36 12.29 24.35 -9.97
N ALA A 37 11.48 25.24 -9.42
CA ALA A 37 10.12 25.44 -9.90
C ALA A 37 10.16 26.20 -11.24
N GLU A 38 9.58 25.62 -12.28
CA GLU A 38 9.46 26.18 -13.62
C GLU A 38 7.99 26.30 -14.00
N THR A 39 7.64 27.29 -14.84
CA THR A 39 6.28 27.48 -15.38
C THR A 39 6.33 27.54 -16.90
N VAL A 40 5.49 26.75 -17.55
CA VAL A 40 5.36 26.69 -19.01
C VAL A 40 3.89 26.90 -19.39
N VAL A 41 3.66 27.58 -20.51
CA VAL A 41 2.33 27.80 -21.08
C VAL A 41 2.21 27.00 -22.37
N PHE A 42 1.24 26.11 -22.44
CA PHE A 42 0.96 25.29 -23.60
C PHE A 42 -0.24 25.86 -24.38
N PRO A 43 -0.09 26.19 -25.68
CA PRO A 43 -1.18 26.67 -26.50
C PRO A 43 -2.09 25.53 -26.99
N LEU A 44 -3.32 25.88 -27.35
CA LEU A 44 -4.29 24.97 -27.95
C LEU A 44 -3.75 24.29 -29.23
N SER A 45 -3.93 22.97 -29.33
CA SER A 45 -3.66 22.18 -30.53
C SER A 45 -4.91 22.12 -31.42
N GLU A 46 -5.05 23.05 -32.37
CA GLU A 46 -6.27 23.26 -33.16
C GLU A 46 -6.79 21.99 -33.87
N GLY A 47 -5.91 21.17 -34.47
CA GLY A 47 -6.31 19.95 -35.19
C GLY A 47 -6.85 18.81 -34.30
N ARG A 48 -6.85 19.00 -32.97
CA ARG A 48 -7.29 18.04 -31.95
C ARG A 48 -8.33 18.65 -30.99
N SER A 49 -8.82 19.84 -31.34
CA SER A 49 -9.65 20.66 -30.48
C SER A 49 -10.83 21.23 -31.26
N GLY A 50 -11.93 21.47 -30.55
CA GLY A 50 -13.18 21.92 -31.14
C GLY A 50 -14.36 21.72 -30.19
N TYR A 51 -15.54 21.52 -30.74
CA TYR A 51 -16.72 21.18 -29.95
C TYR A 51 -17.56 20.09 -30.61
N ILE A 52 -18.33 19.39 -29.79
CA ILE A 52 -19.23 18.33 -30.20
C ILE A 52 -20.60 18.62 -29.60
N LYS A 53 -21.63 18.54 -30.45
CA LYS A 53 -23.03 18.62 -30.01
C LYS A 53 -23.58 17.23 -29.74
N GLU A 54 -24.52 17.15 -28.84
CA GLU A 54 -25.29 15.94 -28.60
C GLU A 54 -26.16 15.58 -29.83
N SER A 55 -26.29 14.28 -30.10
CA SER A 55 -27.05 13.73 -31.22
C SER A 55 -28.57 13.93 -31.07
N GLY A 56 -29.08 13.99 -29.85
CA GLY A 56 -30.47 14.29 -29.49
C GLY A 56 -30.55 14.75 -28.05
N GLU A 57 -31.61 15.47 -27.67
CA GLU A 57 -31.88 15.80 -26.25
C GLU A 57 -31.85 14.51 -25.41
N ASN A 58 -31.06 14.50 -24.33
CA ASN A 58 -30.87 13.38 -23.40
C ASN A 58 -30.28 12.08 -24.01
N THR A 59 -29.70 12.08 -25.21
CA THR A 59 -29.09 10.85 -25.75
C THR A 59 -27.77 10.53 -25.07
N HIS A 60 -27.09 11.54 -24.55
CA HIS A 60 -25.74 11.50 -23.99
C HIS A 60 -24.71 10.95 -24.98
N VAL A 61 -24.93 11.10 -26.30
CA VAL A 61 -24.05 10.60 -27.36
C VAL A 61 -23.74 11.72 -28.35
N GLY A 62 -22.48 11.85 -28.75
CA GLY A 62 -22.04 12.89 -29.69
C GLY A 62 -22.54 12.72 -31.13
N ASP A 63 -22.74 13.83 -31.82
CA ASP A 63 -23.17 13.90 -33.22
C ASP A 63 -21.99 14.02 -34.18
N GLY A 64 -21.86 13.06 -35.10
CA GLY A 64 -20.80 13.03 -36.12
C GLY A 64 -20.86 14.16 -37.13
N ASP A 65 -22.05 14.60 -37.51
CA ASP A 65 -22.23 15.68 -38.50
C ASP A 65 -22.04 17.06 -37.87
N ASN A 66 -22.02 17.15 -36.54
CA ASN A 66 -21.88 18.38 -35.76
C ASN A 66 -20.63 18.38 -34.86
N THR A 67 -19.59 17.66 -35.29
CA THR A 67 -18.23 17.72 -34.71
C THR A 67 -17.41 18.75 -35.49
N ILE A 68 -17.09 19.88 -34.88
CA ILE A 68 -16.36 20.97 -35.54
C ILE A 68 -14.97 21.10 -34.93
N ALA A 69 -13.94 20.81 -35.73
CA ALA A 69 -12.53 21.02 -35.39
C ALA A 69 -12.03 22.35 -35.98
N GLY A 70 -11.13 23.06 -35.29
CA GLY A 70 -10.54 24.30 -35.85
C GLY A 70 -10.30 25.44 -34.88
N GLY A 71 -10.02 25.16 -33.61
CA GLY A 71 -9.62 26.17 -32.62
C GLY A 71 -10.77 26.93 -31.94
N GLU A 72 -11.92 27.10 -32.61
CA GLU A 72 -13.13 27.59 -31.96
C GLU A 72 -13.72 26.53 -31.01
N ILE A 73 -13.98 26.90 -29.76
CA ILE A 73 -14.59 26.03 -28.75
C ILE A 73 -15.94 26.60 -28.35
N GLN A 74 -16.97 25.77 -28.27
CA GLN A 74 -18.30 26.13 -27.77
C GLN A 74 -18.68 25.24 -26.60
N VAL A 75 -19.35 25.80 -25.59
CA VAL A 75 -19.82 25.08 -24.40
C VAL A 75 -21.16 25.66 -23.96
N GLY A 76 -22.16 24.82 -23.69
CA GLY A 76 -23.54 25.25 -23.37
C GLY A 76 -24.56 24.28 -23.93
N ASP A 77 -25.69 24.78 -24.43
CA ASP A 77 -26.73 24.00 -25.10
C ASP A 77 -27.19 24.64 -26.42
N THR A 78 -28.11 23.97 -27.11
CA THR A 78 -28.74 24.46 -28.35
C THR A 78 -30.24 24.65 -28.14
N ALA A 79 -30.90 25.34 -29.08
CA ALA A 79 -32.36 25.52 -29.08
C ALA A 79 -33.16 24.19 -29.10
N PHE A 80 -32.50 23.07 -29.41
CA PHE A 80 -33.07 21.73 -29.33
C PHE A 80 -32.70 20.99 -28.04
N ARG A 81 -32.20 21.70 -27.02
CA ARG A 81 -31.80 21.14 -25.71
C ARG A 81 -30.77 20.03 -25.83
N LYS A 82 -29.84 20.23 -26.76
CA LYS A 82 -28.69 19.35 -26.96
C LYS A 82 -27.49 19.98 -26.29
N GLN A 83 -26.82 19.25 -25.41
CA GLN A 83 -25.61 19.76 -24.78
C GLN A 83 -24.49 19.95 -25.82
N ILE A 84 -23.66 20.97 -25.61
CA ILE A 84 -22.44 21.27 -26.37
C ILE A 84 -21.25 21.11 -25.42
N LYS A 85 -20.33 20.20 -25.78
CA LYS A 85 -19.08 20.01 -25.03
C LYS A 85 -17.89 20.47 -25.86
N GLY A 86 -17.00 21.23 -25.24
CA GLY A 86 -15.73 21.65 -25.83
C GLY A 86 -14.63 20.61 -25.57
N ILE A 87 -13.81 20.30 -26.57
CA ILE A 87 -12.63 19.45 -26.44
C ILE A 87 -11.40 20.30 -26.72
N VAL A 88 -10.46 20.35 -25.78
CA VAL A 88 -9.21 21.13 -25.91
C VAL A 88 -8.01 20.23 -25.67
N SER A 89 -7.00 20.30 -26.54
CA SER A 89 -5.79 19.48 -26.46
C SER A 89 -4.53 20.35 -26.43
N PHE A 90 -3.54 19.95 -25.62
CA PHE A 90 -2.27 20.65 -25.43
C PHE A 90 -1.12 19.67 -25.63
N ASN A 91 -0.08 20.06 -26.39
CA ASN A 91 1.13 19.24 -26.52
C ASN A 91 2.05 19.50 -25.32
N THR A 92 2.03 18.61 -24.33
CA THR A 92 2.78 18.72 -23.08
C THR A 92 4.09 17.93 -23.08
N SER A 93 4.49 17.35 -24.22
CA SER A 93 5.69 16.51 -24.37
C SER A 93 7.03 17.23 -24.18
N SER A 94 7.03 18.56 -24.06
CA SER A 94 8.24 19.32 -23.70
C SER A 94 8.52 19.35 -22.19
N LEU A 95 7.60 18.83 -21.36
CA LEU A 95 7.87 18.66 -19.93
C LEU A 95 8.95 17.59 -19.75
N PRO A 96 9.90 17.75 -18.82
CA PRO A 96 10.81 16.68 -18.45
C PRO A 96 10.05 15.42 -18.01
N SER A 97 10.55 14.22 -18.33
CA SER A 97 9.91 12.96 -17.93
C SER A 97 9.83 12.79 -16.40
N ASN A 98 10.72 13.44 -15.66
CA ASN A 98 10.72 13.53 -14.20
C ASN A 98 9.99 14.77 -13.64
N ALA A 99 9.32 15.58 -14.47
CA ALA A 99 8.61 16.77 -14.02
C ALA A 99 7.46 16.39 -13.09
N ARG A 100 7.45 16.90 -11.86
CA ARG A 100 6.33 16.82 -10.92
C ARG A 100 5.51 18.09 -11.04
N VAL A 101 4.30 17.99 -11.59
CA VAL A 101 3.39 19.14 -11.71
C VAL A 101 2.92 19.57 -10.32
N THR A 102 3.25 20.81 -9.95
CA THR A 102 2.88 21.42 -8.66
C THR A 102 1.60 22.24 -8.77
N SER A 103 1.35 22.85 -9.94
CA SER A 103 0.12 23.58 -10.24
C SER A 103 -0.20 23.48 -11.74
N ALA A 104 -1.49 23.46 -12.08
CA ALA A 104 -1.90 23.65 -13.47
C ALA A 104 -3.22 24.42 -13.53
N VAL A 105 -3.35 25.31 -14.52
CA VAL A 105 -4.56 26.12 -14.76
C VAL A 105 -4.95 26.00 -16.22
N LEU A 106 -6.16 25.48 -16.45
CA LEU A 106 -6.81 25.51 -17.76
C LEU A 106 -7.46 26.87 -17.97
N ARG A 107 -7.20 27.50 -19.12
CA ARG A 107 -7.74 28.82 -19.47
C ARG A 107 -8.42 28.77 -20.83
N LEU A 108 -9.64 29.30 -20.94
CA LEU A 108 -10.35 29.48 -22.21
C LEU A 108 -10.76 30.94 -22.39
N ARG A 109 -10.36 31.57 -23.50
CA ARG A 109 -10.58 33.01 -23.75
C ARG A 109 -11.89 33.23 -24.46
N ARG A 110 -12.84 33.87 -23.80
CA ARG A 110 -14.19 34.09 -24.33
C ARG A 110 -14.15 34.96 -25.58
N SER A 111 -14.81 34.54 -26.65
CA SER A 111 -15.01 35.33 -27.88
C SER A 111 -16.44 35.85 -28.01
N GLY A 112 -17.44 35.15 -27.45
CA GLY A 112 -18.84 35.54 -27.55
C GLY A 112 -19.77 34.71 -26.66
N VAL A 113 -21.02 35.15 -26.55
CA VAL A 113 -22.13 34.40 -25.93
C VAL A 113 -23.32 34.48 -26.87
N SER A 114 -23.98 33.34 -27.10
CA SER A 114 -25.27 33.23 -27.76
C SER A 114 -26.35 32.97 -26.72
N GLY A 115 -27.50 33.62 -26.85
CA GLY A 115 -28.58 33.53 -25.87
C GLY A 115 -28.21 34.15 -24.53
N SER A 116 -28.70 33.54 -23.46
CA SER A 116 -28.30 33.83 -22.09
C SER A 116 -26.92 33.26 -21.79
N ASN A 117 -26.20 33.86 -20.84
CA ASN A 117 -24.91 33.33 -20.44
C ASN A 117 -25.11 31.96 -19.76
N PRO A 118 -24.51 30.87 -20.25
CA PRO A 118 -24.77 29.53 -19.73
C PRO A 118 -24.32 29.33 -18.28
N PHE A 119 -23.38 30.14 -17.77
CA PHE A 119 -23.03 30.16 -16.35
C PHE A 119 -24.16 30.66 -15.43
N ASP A 120 -25.09 31.46 -15.97
CA ASP A 120 -26.26 31.96 -15.25
C ASP A 120 -27.51 31.13 -15.56
N ALA A 121 -27.66 30.71 -16.81
CA ALA A 121 -28.88 30.10 -17.33
C ALA A 121 -28.91 28.58 -17.15
N ILE A 122 -27.76 27.90 -17.24
CA ILE A 122 -27.64 26.45 -17.15
C ILE A 122 -27.06 26.06 -15.79
N GLY A 123 -25.81 26.43 -15.51
CA GLY A 123 -25.15 26.08 -14.26
C GLY A 123 -23.62 26.17 -14.31
N GLY A 124 -22.94 25.49 -13.38
CA GLY A 124 -21.48 25.48 -13.31
C GLY A 124 -20.85 24.79 -14.52
N ALA A 125 -19.68 25.27 -14.95
CA ALA A 125 -18.89 24.61 -15.99
C ALA A 125 -17.71 23.86 -15.37
N TYR A 126 -17.42 22.67 -15.89
CA TYR A 126 -16.40 21.76 -15.39
C TYR A 126 -15.53 21.24 -16.53
N ALA A 127 -14.33 20.76 -16.19
CA ALA A 127 -13.43 20.11 -17.13
C ALA A 127 -13.11 18.67 -16.68
N ASP A 128 -13.32 17.72 -17.58
CA ASP A 128 -12.79 16.37 -17.48
C ASP A 128 -11.39 16.31 -18.11
N ILE A 129 -10.58 15.30 -17.74
CA ILE A 129 -9.29 15.01 -18.37
C ILE A 129 -9.24 13.54 -18.85
N ASN A 130 -8.58 13.33 -19.98
CA ASN A 130 -8.18 12.00 -20.44
C ASN A 130 -6.65 11.83 -20.33
N LEU A 131 -6.24 10.72 -19.73
CA LEU A 131 -4.87 10.35 -19.36
C LEU A 131 -4.19 9.44 -20.41
N SER A 132 -4.94 8.87 -21.35
CA SER A 132 -4.56 7.67 -22.11
C SER A 132 -4.61 7.84 -23.63
N GLY A 133 -4.18 9.01 -24.13
CA GLY A 133 -4.05 9.23 -25.57
C GLY A 133 -5.28 9.88 -26.24
N GLY A 134 -6.06 10.63 -25.46
CA GLY A 134 -7.22 11.38 -25.91
C GLY A 134 -8.52 10.63 -25.66
N PHE A 135 -9.63 11.36 -25.65
CA PHE A 135 -10.95 10.77 -25.50
C PHE A 135 -11.18 9.70 -26.58
N ASN A 136 -11.91 8.64 -26.22
CA ASN A 136 -12.16 7.49 -27.10
C ASN A 136 -10.88 6.79 -27.64
N GLY A 137 -9.76 6.91 -26.92
CA GLY A 137 -8.47 6.33 -27.29
C GLY A 137 -7.84 6.96 -28.53
N ASN A 138 -8.24 8.20 -28.88
CA ASN A 138 -7.71 8.93 -30.01
C ASN A 138 -7.51 10.41 -29.70
N LEU A 139 -6.39 10.99 -30.12
CA LEU A 139 -6.14 12.41 -29.97
C LEU A 139 -6.91 13.28 -30.97
N ALA A 140 -7.38 12.72 -32.08
CA ALA A 140 -8.18 13.44 -33.06
C ALA A 140 -9.61 13.62 -32.55
N LEU A 141 -10.17 14.81 -32.73
CA LEU A 141 -11.54 15.12 -32.35
C LEU A 141 -12.52 14.22 -33.12
N ARG A 142 -13.37 13.49 -32.38
CA ARG A 142 -14.37 12.57 -32.93
C ARG A 142 -15.67 12.70 -32.16
N ALA A 143 -16.79 12.37 -32.81
CA ALA A 143 -18.11 12.36 -32.17
C ALA A 143 -18.14 11.57 -30.85
N GLY A 144 -17.49 10.40 -30.85
CA GLY A 144 -17.39 9.52 -29.67
C GLY A 144 -16.64 10.14 -28.49
N ASP A 145 -15.96 11.28 -28.64
CA ASP A 145 -15.31 11.97 -27.53
C ASP A 145 -16.33 12.64 -26.60
N PHE A 146 -17.56 12.89 -27.08
CA PHE A 146 -18.64 13.48 -26.30
C PHE A 146 -19.06 12.58 -25.12
N ASP A 147 -19.16 11.29 -25.39
CA ASP A 147 -19.62 10.23 -24.48
C ASP A 147 -18.50 9.28 -24.05
N ALA A 148 -17.30 9.46 -24.62
CA ALA A 148 -16.09 8.80 -24.14
C ALA A 148 -15.93 8.99 -22.64
N ARG A 149 -15.48 7.93 -21.98
CA ARG A 149 -15.23 8.00 -20.54
C ARG A 149 -14.01 8.88 -20.28
N ALA A 150 -14.15 9.81 -19.34
CA ALA A 150 -13.01 10.55 -18.81
C ALA A 150 -12.23 9.66 -17.84
N ASP A 151 -10.92 9.79 -17.84
CA ASP A 151 -10.06 9.06 -16.90
C ASP A 151 -10.12 9.71 -15.50
N ALA A 152 -10.30 11.04 -15.44
CA ALA A 152 -10.75 11.74 -14.25
C ALA A 152 -11.77 12.83 -14.65
N ALA A 153 -12.90 12.83 -13.97
CA ALA A 153 -14.00 13.77 -14.22
C ALA A 153 -13.92 14.98 -13.29
N GLU A 154 -14.41 16.13 -13.76
CA GLU A 154 -14.53 17.37 -12.99
C GLU A 154 -13.23 17.82 -12.31
N VAL A 155 -12.09 17.62 -12.96
CA VAL A 155 -10.77 17.95 -12.42
C VAL A 155 -10.50 19.45 -12.30
N ALA A 156 -11.40 20.30 -12.81
CA ALA A 156 -11.44 21.72 -12.56
C ALA A 156 -12.87 22.27 -12.68
N THR A 157 -13.22 23.22 -11.81
CA THR A 157 -14.38 24.11 -11.99
C THR A 157 -13.95 25.37 -12.72
N MET A 158 -14.64 25.70 -13.80
CA MET A 158 -14.32 26.85 -14.65
C MET A 158 -14.98 28.12 -14.12
N SER A 159 -14.26 29.24 -14.12
CA SER A 159 -14.80 30.55 -13.72
C SER A 159 -15.62 31.20 -14.84
N LYS A 160 -16.64 31.97 -14.47
CA LYS A 160 -17.43 32.75 -15.43
C LYS A 160 -16.60 33.93 -15.99
N PRO A 161 -16.31 33.98 -17.30
CA PRO A 161 -15.60 35.11 -17.89
C PRO A 161 -16.50 36.36 -17.99
N THR A 162 -16.01 37.50 -17.52
CA THR A 162 -16.80 38.75 -17.38
C THR A 162 -17.15 39.42 -18.70
N SER A 163 -16.32 39.28 -19.73
CA SER A 163 -16.50 39.93 -21.04
C SER A 163 -15.76 39.16 -22.15
N ASN A 164 -16.02 39.49 -23.41
CA ASN A 164 -15.20 38.99 -24.51
C ASN A 164 -13.74 39.43 -24.31
N GLY A 165 -12.80 38.55 -24.66
CA GLY A 165 -11.37 38.69 -24.38
C GLY A 165 -10.95 38.31 -22.96
N ALA A 166 -11.88 38.08 -22.02
CA ALA A 166 -11.58 37.62 -20.67
C ALA A 166 -11.42 36.08 -20.63
N TRP A 167 -10.60 35.61 -19.70
CA TRP A 167 -10.38 34.18 -19.47
C TRP A 167 -11.46 33.59 -18.56
N SER A 168 -11.98 32.43 -18.94
CA SER A 168 -12.53 31.44 -18.03
C SER A 168 -11.36 30.58 -17.55
N GLU A 169 -11.20 30.42 -16.24
CA GLU A 169 -10.06 29.73 -15.65
C GLU A 169 -10.52 28.61 -14.71
N GLY A 170 -9.86 27.47 -14.77
CA GLY A 170 -10.05 26.35 -13.85
C GLY A 170 -8.70 25.86 -13.33
N THR A 171 -8.50 25.93 -12.01
CA THR A 171 -7.31 25.35 -11.38
C THR A 171 -7.50 23.84 -11.25
N LEU A 172 -6.53 23.08 -11.75
CA LEU A 172 -6.59 21.62 -11.71
C LEU A 172 -6.39 21.10 -10.29
N GLU A 173 -7.30 20.25 -9.85
CA GLU A 173 -7.14 19.47 -8.63
C GLU A 173 -6.03 18.42 -8.78
N ALA A 174 -5.73 17.70 -7.69
CA ALA A 174 -4.59 16.80 -7.64
C ALA A 174 -4.62 15.68 -8.71
N LEU A 175 -5.80 15.12 -9.02
CA LEU A 175 -5.98 14.18 -10.13
C LEU A 175 -5.74 14.83 -11.50
N GLY A 176 -6.25 16.03 -11.72
CA GLY A 176 -6.00 16.79 -12.95
C GLY A 176 -4.52 17.08 -13.16
N ARG A 177 -3.79 17.49 -12.11
CA ARG A 177 -2.35 17.79 -12.18
C ARG A 177 -1.52 16.56 -12.51
N ARG A 178 -1.79 15.44 -11.83
CA ARG A 178 -1.13 14.15 -12.12
C ARG A 178 -1.49 13.61 -13.49
N GLY A 179 -2.64 14.02 -14.00
CA GLY A 179 -3.11 13.62 -15.29
C GLY A 179 -2.47 14.30 -16.49
N ILE A 180 -1.62 15.30 -16.26
CA ILE A 180 -0.87 15.93 -17.34
C ILE A 180 0.14 14.94 -17.90
N ASN A 181 -0.01 14.62 -19.17
CA ASN A 181 0.84 13.68 -19.89
C ASN A 181 2.18 14.35 -20.24
N VAL A 182 3.22 14.05 -19.45
CA VAL A 182 4.56 14.64 -19.65
C VAL A 182 5.27 14.17 -20.92
N ASP A 183 4.82 13.08 -21.54
CA ASP A 183 5.44 12.48 -22.74
C ASP A 183 4.58 12.66 -24.00
N GLY A 184 3.48 13.43 -23.93
CA GLY A 184 2.54 13.52 -25.04
C GLY A 184 1.55 14.67 -24.95
N HIS A 185 0.33 14.42 -25.41
CA HIS A 185 -0.75 15.39 -25.36
C HIS A 185 -1.62 15.20 -24.11
N THR A 186 -2.08 16.32 -23.55
CA THR A 186 -3.10 16.37 -22.50
C THR A 186 -4.40 16.91 -23.11
N GLN A 187 -5.52 16.21 -22.95
CA GLN A 187 -6.82 16.62 -23.52
C GLN A 187 -7.88 16.77 -22.42
N PHE A 188 -8.68 17.83 -22.51
CA PHE A 188 -9.78 18.12 -21.61
C PHE A 188 -11.11 18.20 -22.36
N ARG A 189 -12.20 17.87 -21.65
CA ARG A 189 -13.57 18.08 -22.10
C ARG A 189 -14.29 19.03 -21.17
N VAL A 190 -14.75 20.16 -21.68
CA VAL A 190 -15.39 21.23 -20.92
C VAL A 190 -16.90 21.23 -21.19
N TYR A 191 -17.71 21.28 -20.14
CA TYR A 191 -19.18 21.16 -20.23
C TYR A 191 -19.87 21.80 -19.02
N HIS A 192 -21.18 22.09 -19.13
CA HIS A 192 -22.01 22.56 -18.02
C HIS A 192 -22.73 21.42 -17.30
N ILE A 193 -22.99 21.60 -16.01
CA ILE A 193 -23.95 20.79 -15.22
C ILE A 193 -24.96 21.76 -14.56
N PRO A 194 -26.28 21.55 -14.74
CA PRO A 194 -26.94 20.60 -15.64
C PRO A 194 -26.54 20.73 -17.11
N ASP A 195 -26.98 19.79 -17.95
CA ASP A 195 -26.65 19.73 -19.38
C ASP A 195 -27.37 20.79 -20.23
N ASP A 196 -28.57 21.20 -19.82
CA ASP A 196 -29.34 22.32 -20.39
C ASP A 196 -30.25 22.98 -19.34
N ASN A 197 -31.05 23.97 -19.74
CA ASN A 197 -32.06 24.62 -18.89
C ASN A 197 -33.51 24.45 -19.38
N ASN A 198 -33.73 23.58 -20.38
CA ASN A 198 -35.03 23.25 -20.98
C ASN A 198 -35.82 24.44 -21.58
N ASN A 199 -35.22 25.62 -21.82
CA ASN A 199 -35.94 26.81 -22.29
C ASN A 199 -36.24 26.81 -23.81
N GLY A 200 -35.60 25.94 -24.59
CA GLY A 200 -35.77 25.88 -26.06
C GLY A 200 -35.04 27.00 -26.83
N GLU A 201 -34.14 27.72 -26.19
CA GLU A 201 -33.22 28.70 -26.77
C GLU A 201 -31.79 28.13 -26.78
N SER A 202 -30.86 28.74 -27.53
CA SER A 202 -29.45 28.31 -27.50
C SER A 202 -28.67 29.17 -26.52
N ASP A 203 -28.22 28.60 -25.41
CA ASP A 203 -27.41 29.27 -24.40
C ASP A 203 -25.99 28.67 -24.41
N TYR A 204 -25.07 29.29 -25.15
CA TYR A 204 -23.69 28.83 -25.21
C TYR A 204 -22.67 29.96 -25.24
N ILE A 205 -21.47 29.64 -24.76
CA ILE A 205 -20.30 30.51 -24.78
C ILE A 205 -19.30 30.00 -25.81
N SER A 206 -18.75 30.90 -26.62
CA SER A 206 -17.67 30.61 -27.56
C SER A 206 -16.34 31.10 -27.02
N TYR A 207 -15.27 30.36 -27.33
CA TYR A 207 -13.90 30.68 -26.99
C TYR A 207 -13.01 30.69 -28.24
N GLU A 208 -12.15 31.71 -28.37
CA GLU A 208 -11.22 31.88 -29.51
C GLU A 208 -9.82 31.31 -29.24
N ALA A 209 -9.50 31.03 -27.98
CA ALA A 209 -8.20 30.50 -27.59
C ALA A 209 -8.32 29.68 -26.31
N ALA A 210 -7.40 28.74 -26.12
CA ALA A 210 -7.18 28.09 -24.84
C ALA A 210 -5.69 27.92 -24.53
N GLU A 211 -5.35 27.92 -23.26
CA GLU A 211 -4.00 27.68 -22.76
C GLU A 211 -4.05 26.75 -21.54
N LEU A 212 -3.01 25.92 -21.40
CA LEU A 212 -2.73 25.18 -20.19
C LEU A 212 -1.44 25.74 -19.57
N VAL A 213 -1.56 26.39 -18.42
CA VAL A 213 -0.42 26.91 -17.67
C VAL A 213 0.01 25.86 -16.65
N VAL A 214 1.21 25.31 -16.78
CA VAL A 214 1.73 24.25 -15.91
C VAL A 214 2.94 24.76 -15.15
N SER A 215 2.90 24.66 -13.83
CA SER A 215 4.07 24.81 -12.97
C SER A 215 4.52 23.44 -12.50
N TYR A 216 5.82 23.16 -12.60
CA TYR A 216 6.40 21.89 -12.21
C TYR A 216 7.74 22.08 -11.50
N GLU A 217 8.13 21.05 -10.78
CA GLU A 217 9.47 20.90 -10.23
C GLU A 217 10.11 19.66 -10.84
N THR A 218 11.38 19.74 -11.23
CA THR A 218 12.18 18.55 -11.49
C THR A 218 12.82 18.14 -10.18
N THR A 219 12.45 16.96 -9.69
CA THR A 219 13.33 16.29 -8.72
C THR A 219 14.43 15.66 -9.55
N ASP A 220 15.68 16.12 -9.40
CA ASP A 220 16.84 15.24 -9.67
C ASP A 220 16.47 13.92 -9.04
N ALA A 221 16.42 12.89 -9.88
CA ALA A 221 15.83 11.62 -9.50
C ALA A 221 16.30 11.28 -8.07
N ILE A 222 15.39 11.45 -7.10
CA ILE A 222 15.31 10.44 -6.06
C ILE A 222 15.04 9.25 -6.94
N ALA A 223 16.12 8.52 -7.25
CA ALA A 223 16.02 7.26 -7.92
C ALA A 223 14.82 6.64 -7.25
N ARG A 224 13.78 6.36 -8.02
CA ARG A 224 12.80 5.39 -7.59
C ARG A 224 13.47 4.09 -8.05
N PRO A 225 14.49 3.52 -7.36
CA PRO A 225 14.49 2.09 -7.39
C PRO A 225 13.16 1.79 -6.72
N SER A 226 12.21 1.22 -7.45
CA SER A 226 11.58 0.07 -6.84
C SER A 226 12.78 -0.78 -6.39
N PRO A 227 13.13 -0.82 -5.09
CA PRO A 227 14.22 -1.66 -4.68
C PRO A 227 13.89 -3.03 -5.27
N LEU A 228 14.89 -3.67 -5.88
CA LEU A 228 14.75 -5.06 -6.31
C LEU A 228 14.01 -5.77 -5.19
N ILE A 229 12.81 -6.27 -5.52
CA ILE A 229 11.92 -6.92 -4.56
C ILE A 229 12.78 -7.97 -3.86
N THR A 230 13.04 -7.77 -2.57
CA THR A 230 13.74 -8.75 -1.76
C THR A 230 12.74 -9.72 -1.18
N PRO A 231 13.17 -10.94 -0.80
CA PRO A 231 12.31 -11.84 -0.04
C PRO A 231 11.73 -11.18 1.23
N ASP A 232 12.50 -10.30 1.89
CA ASP A 232 12.09 -9.55 3.11
C ASP A 232 10.88 -8.63 2.85
N ASP A 233 10.80 -8.06 1.66
CA ASP A 233 9.70 -7.15 1.27
C ASP A 233 8.35 -7.87 1.05
N ILE A 234 8.29 -9.20 1.17
CA ILE A 234 7.04 -9.98 1.06
C ILE A 234 6.45 -10.27 2.47
N HIS A 235 7.21 -10.03 3.54
CA HIS A 235 6.81 -10.34 4.92
C HIS A 235 6.00 -9.24 5.59
N GLY A 236 4.71 -9.44 5.80
CA GLY A 236 3.97 -8.52 6.63
C GLY A 236 2.51 -8.88 6.80
N LEU A 237 1.92 -8.25 7.81
CA LEU A 237 0.49 -8.21 8.02
C LEU A 237 -0.21 -7.73 6.75
N ARG A 238 -1.31 -8.38 6.34
CA ARG A 238 -2.04 -7.99 5.14
C ARG A 238 -3.50 -7.75 5.43
N THR A 239 -3.94 -6.51 5.27
CA THR A 239 -5.34 -6.17 5.47
C THR A 239 -6.17 -6.42 4.21
N LYS A 240 -7.39 -6.91 4.43
CA LYS A 240 -8.46 -6.99 3.44
C LYS A 240 -9.68 -6.33 4.06
N TRP A 241 -10.36 -5.51 3.28
CA TRP A 241 -11.48 -4.69 3.75
C TRP A 241 -12.78 -5.50 3.70
N GLU A 242 -13.46 -5.65 4.84
CA GLU A 242 -14.77 -6.31 4.95
C GLU A 242 -15.71 -5.44 5.79
N LYS A 243 -16.88 -5.06 5.23
CA LYS A 243 -17.98 -4.43 5.98
C LYS A 243 -18.97 -5.53 6.37
N TYR A 244 -19.22 -5.71 7.66
CA TYR A 244 -20.30 -6.58 8.15
C TYR A 244 -21.56 -5.73 8.30
N PHE A 245 -22.69 -6.21 7.76
CA PHE A 245 -24.00 -5.60 8.01
C PHE A 245 -24.74 -6.48 9.03
N ALA A 246 -25.28 -5.88 10.09
CA ALA A 246 -26.11 -6.57 11.05
C ALA A 246 -27.39 -7.11 10.37
N GLY A 247 -27.78 -8.35 10.69
CA GLY A 247 -29.06 -8.94 10.26
C GLY A 247 -29.06 -9.66 8.90
N THR A 248 -27.96 -9.67 8.14
CA THR A 248 -27.82 -10.57 6.98
C THR A 248 -26.86 -11.71 7.33
N ASN A 249 -27.27 -12.97 7.16
CA ASN A 249 -26.46 -14.19 7.36
C ASN A 249 -25.28 -14.33 6.38
N GLY A 250 -24.66 -13.24 5.94
CA GLY A 250 -23.49 -13.24 5.08
C GLY A 250 -22.74 -11.93 5.20
N ALA A 251 -21.44 -12.02 5.48
CA ALA A 251 -20.52 -10.92 5.32
C ALA A 251 -20.62 -10.41 3.86
N THR A 252 -21.20 -9.24 3.65
CA THR A 252 -21.22 -8.66 2.31
C THR A 252 -19.93 -7.87 2.12
N ARG A 253 -18.98 -8.49 1.40
CA ARG A 253 -17.72 -7.88 0.99
C ARG A 253 -18.04 -6.68 0.08
N ALA A 254 -18.05 -5.49 0.65
CA ALA A 254 -18.74 -4.34 0.07
C ALA A 254 -17.87 -3.09 -0.09
N THR A 255 -16.53 -3.18 -0.10
CA THR A 255 -15.69 -1.97 -0.29
C THR A 255 -14.51 -2.20 -1.25
N ILE A 256 -14.37 -1.29 -2.22
CA ILE A 256 -13.25 -1.19 -3.18
C ILE A 256 -12.09 -0.33 -2.65
N GLN A 257 -12.36 0.44 -1.59
CA GLN A 257 -11.42 1.23 -0.79
C GLN A 257 -11.71 0.97 0.70
N PRO A 258 -10.80 1.26 1.63
CA PRO A 258 -11.11 1.19 3.05
C PRO A 258 -12.26 2.14 3.42
N GLU A 259 -13.15 1.69 4.31
CA GLU A 259 -14.12 2.58 4.97
C GLU A 259 -13.37 3.40 6.02
N MET A 260 -13.29 4.71 5.79
CA MET A 260 -12.42 5.57 6.58
C MET A 260 -13.12 6.12 7.83
N ARG A 261 -14.47 6.13 7.89
CA ARG A 261 -15.28 6.65 9.03
C ARG A 261 -14.77 7.98 9.63
N GLY A 262 -14.41 8.94 8.77
CA GLY A 262 -13.89 10.25 9.20
C GLY A 262 -12.37 10.29 9.46
N LEU A 263 -11.66 9.17 9.32
CA LEU A 263 -10.20 9.19 9.25
C LEU A 263 -9.74 9.82 7.93
N THR A 264 -8.66 10.59 8.02
CA THR A 264 -7.89 10.97 6.83
C THR A 264 -7.09 9.79 6.30
N HIS A 265 -6.70 9.84 5.02
CA HIS A 265 -5.76 8.88 4.41
C HIS A 265 -4.48 8.74 5.22
N ALA A 266 -3.96 9.85 5.74
CA ALA A 266 -2.77 9.90 6.57
C ALA A 266 -2.95 9.11 7.88
N GLN A 267 -4.01 9.38 8.66
CA GLN A 267 -4.24 8.71 9.94
C GLN A 267 -4.39 7.19 9.77
N TRP A 268 -5.10 6.77 8.73
CA TRP A 268 -5.26 5.37 8.40
C TRP A 268 -3.92 4.71 8.04
N ALA A 269 -3.12 5.37 7.21
CA ALA A 269 -1.84 4.82 6.78
C ALA A 269 -0.84 4.75 7.93
N GLN A 270 -0.78 5.75 8.80
CA GLN A 270 0.01 5.69 10.03
C GLN A 270 -0.38 4.50 10.90
N ALA A 271 -1.68 4.18 10.99
CA ALA A 271 -2.13 2.99 11.71
C ALA A 271 -1.56 1.72 11.06
N ILE A 272 -1.65 1.57 9.74
CA ILE A 272 -1.04 0.41 9.06
C ILE A 272 0.47 0.33 9.33
N GLU A 273 1.21 1.43 9.16
CA GLU A 273 2.67 1.47 9.36
C GLU A 273 3.09 1.11 10.78
N ARG A 274 2.30 1.51 11.80
CA ARG A 274 2.57 1.16 13.20
C ARG A 274 2.50 -0.34 13.51
N THR A 275 1.88 -1.17 12.66
CA THR A 275 1.97 -2.64 12.82
C THR A 275 3.29 -3.24 12.36
N GLY A 276 4.05 -2.53 11.53
CA GLY A 276 5.10 -3.14 10.72
C GLY A 276 4.57 -3.85 9.45
N ALA A 277 3.30 -3.66 9.09
CA ALA A 277 2.77 -4.12 7.81
C ALA A 277 3.56 -3.48 6.65
N ASN A 278 3.97 -4.31 5.70
CA ASN A 278 4.54 -3.87 4.42
C ASN A 278 3.65 -4.24 3.22
N GLY A 279 2.52 -4.93 3.46
CA GLY A 279 1.59 -5.39 2.42
C GLY A 279 0.14 -5.11 2.77
N CYS A 280 -0.67 -4.75 1.78
CA CYS A 280 -2.11 -4.55 1.89
C CYS A 280 -2.79 -5.14 0.66
N THR A 281 -4.09 -5.38 0.72
CA THR A 281 -4.86 -5.81 -0.46
C THR A 281 -5.86 -4.71 -0.84
N ILE A 282 -5.98 -4.39 -2.13
CA ILE A 282 -7.00 -3.47 -2.66
C ILE A 282 -7.95 -4.25 -3.57
N ASN A 283 -9.26 -4.19 -3.30
CA ASN A 283 -10.25 -5.01 -4.02
C ASN A 283 -10.65 -4.35 -5.34
N ILE A 284 -10.44 -5.04 -6.47
CA ILE A 284 -10.77 -4.57 -7.82
C ILE A 284 -12.13 -5.12 -8.31
N GLU A 285 -12.75 -6.03 -7.55
CA GLU A 285 -14.10 -6.54 -7.86
C GLU A 285 -15.19 -5.48 -7.75
N ALA A 286 -15.96 -5.28 -8.82
CA ALA A 286 -17.27 -4.65 -8.76
C ALA A 286 -18.34 -5.72 -8.43
N ARG A 287 -18.77 -5.85 -7.16
CA ARG A 287 -19.91 -6.73 -6.79
C ARG A 287 -21.15 -5.96 -6.35
N ASN A 288 -22.30 -6.59 -6.59
CA ASN A 288 -23.69 -6.15 -6.33
C ASN A 288 -24.04 -5.60 -4.93
N ASN A 289 -23.19 -5.79 -3.90
CA ASN A 289 -23.54 -5.47 -2.50
C ASN A 289 -22.85 -4.23 -1.93
N LEU A 290 -22.08 -3.48 -2.74
CA LEU A 290 -21.34 -2.28 -2.30
C LEU A 290 -22.23 -1.08 -1.86
N LEU A 291 -23.54 -1.06 -2.17
CA LEU A 291 -24.36 0.17 -2.11
C LEU A 291 -25.35 0.26 -0.93
N ARG A 292 -25.20 -0.52 0.14
CA ARG A 292 -26.05 -0.38 1.34
C ARG A 292 -25.48 0.55 2.42
N SER A 293 -24.37 1.22 2.14
CA SER A 293 -23.68 2.13 3.08
C SER A 293 -24.22 3.56 2.95
N ALA A 294 -24.74 4.13 4.03
CA ALA A 294 -25.16 5.54 4.07
C ALA A 294 -23.98 6.54 4.06
N ASP A 295 -22.74 6.04 4.15
CA ASP A 295 -21.53 6.82 4.38
C ASP A 295 -20.91 7.43 3.10
N PHE A 296 -21.50 7.19 1.92
CA PHE A 296 -21.03 7.72 0.63
C PHE A 296 -22.14 8.46 -0.13
N PRO A 297 -22.33 9.78 0.08
CA PRO A 297 -23.12 10.58 -0.83
C PRO A 297 -22.39 10.62 -2.19
N LEU A 298 -22.88 9.83 -3.14
CA LEU A 298 -22.37 9.74 -4.50
C LEU A 298 -23.03 10.83 -5.34
N GLU A 299 -22.47 12.03 -5.26
CA GLU A 299 -23.03 13.27 -5.83
C GLU A 299 -23.20 13.21 -7.37
N ASN A 300 -22.57 12.23 -8.05
CA ASN A 300 -22.64 12.04 -9.50
C ASN A 300 -23.16 10.65 -9.95
N LEU A 301 -23.93 9.93 -9.12
CA LEU A 301 -24.61 8.70 -9.56
C LEU A 301 -26.11 8.91 -9.68
N THR A 302 -26.67 8.67 -10.87
CA THR A 302 -28.13 8.64 -11.04
C THR A 302 -28.73 7.59 -10.11
N ALA A 303 -29.88 7.89 -9.50
CA ALA A 303 -30.57 6.98 -8.57
C ALA A 303 -30.80 5.56 -9.16
N ALA A 304 -30.92 5.45 -10.49
CA ALA A 304 -31.05 4.18 -11.22
C ALA A 304 -29.74 3.37 -11.33
N ARG A 305 -28.57 4.01 -11.26
CA ARG A 305 -27.25 3.33 -11.19
C ARG A 305 -26.96 2.86 -9.77
N ILE A 306 -27.41 3.63 -8.78
CA ILE A 306 -27.35 3.26 -7.36
C ILE A 306 -28.26 2.04 -7.08
N SER A 307 -29.42 1.93 -7.72
CA SER A 307 -30.34 0.80 -7.47
C SER A 307 -29.87 -0.55 -8.05
N ASN A 308 -28.86 -0.56 -8.92
CA ASN A 308 -28.41 -1.77 -9.64
C ASN A 308 -27.07 -2.36 -9.16
N GLY A 309 -26.40 -1.77 -8.16
CA GLY A 309 -25.26 -2.42 -7.50
C GLY A 309 -23.97 -2.53 -8.34
N LYS A 310 -23.80 -1.75 -9.41
CA LYS A 310 -22.67 -1.89 -10.35
C LYS A 310 -21.82 -0.63 -10.41
N PHE A 311 -20.57 -0.73 -9.99
CA PHE A 311 -19.52 0.20 -10.42
C PHE A 311 -19.07 -0.18 -11.82
N THR A 312 -18.87 0.80 -12.69
CA THR A 312 -18.08 0.59 -13.91
C THR A 312 -16.59 0.51 -13.54
N PRO A 313 -15.74 -0.11 -14.39
CA PRO A 313 -14.30 -0.13 -14.18
C PRO A 313 -13.65 1.22 -13.83
N ASP A 314 -14.09 2.38 -14.36
CA ASP A 314 -13.46 3.66 -13.95
C ASP A 314 -14.09 4.23 -12.71
N GLN A 315 -15.39 4.04 -12.45
CA GLN A 315 -15.90 4.49 -11.15
C GLN A 315 -15.13 3.80 -10.01
N ARG A 316 -14.79 2.52 -10.21
CA ARG A 316 -13.86 1.81 -9.35
C ARG A 316 -12.46 2.43 -9.39
N ASN A 317 -11.83 2.53 -10.57
CA ASN A 317 -10.45 3.01 -10.69
C ASN A 317 -10.31 4.42 -10.13
N THR A 318 -11.19 5.36 -10.45
CA THR A 318 -11.23 6.72 -9.89
C THR A 318 -11.31 6.70 -8.37
N ALA A 319 -12.18 5.90 -7.75
CA ALA A 319 -12.25 5.79 -6.30
C ALA A 319 -10.93 5.27 -5.71
N GLN A 320 -10.36 4.22 -6.30
CA GLN A 320 -9.07 3.66 -5.85
C GLN A 320 -7.90 4.62 -6.07
N MET A 321 -7.89 5.37 -7.18
CA MET A 321 -6.86 6.37 -7.47
C MET A 321 -6.94 7.56 -6.52
N ARG A 322 -8.16 8.03 -6.17
CA ARG A 322 -8.34 9.04 -5.12
C ARG A 322 -7.78 8.57 -3.79
N PHE A 323 -8.02 7.31 -3.44
CA PHE A 323 -7.46 6.71 -2.25
C PHE A 323 -5.92 6.66 -2.27
N LEU A 324 -5.32 6.10 -3.33
CA LEU A 324 -3.86 6.04 -3.48
C LEU A 324 -3.22 7.43 -3.56
N LEU A 325 -3.90 8.40 -4.16
CA LEU A 325 -3.48 9.79 -4.21
C LEU A 325 -3.45 10.41 -2.81
N GLY A 326 -4.47 10.20 -1.99
CA GLY A 326 -4.47 10.67 -0.61
C GLY A 326 -3.33 10.07 0.23
N LEU A 327 -2.95 8.81 -0.04
CA LEU A 327 -1.76 8.20 0.56
C LEU A 327 -0.47 8.88 0.06
N GLU A 328 -0.37 9.12 -1.23
CA GLU A 328 0.81 9.75 -1.83
C GLU A 328 0.98 11.19 -1.36
N GLU A 329 -0.08 11.96 -1.24
CA GLU A 329 -0.06 13.31 -0.66
C GLU A 329 0.42 13.28 0.80
N ALA A 330 -0.07 12.33 1.60
CA ALA A 330 0.39 12.16 2.97
C ALA A 330 1.88 11.76 3.05
N ARG A 331 2.35 10.93 2.13
CA ARG A 331 3.75 10.51 2.02
C ARG A 331 4.65 11.68 1.60
N GLU A 332 4.25 12.43 0.59
CA GLU A 332 4.96 13.62 0.11
C GLU A 332 5.03 14.72 1.18
N ALA A 333 4.00 14.84 2.01
CA ALA A 333 3.98 15.74 3.16
C ALA A 333 4.81 15.23 4.36
N GLY A 334 5.40 14.04 4.28
CA GLY A 334 6.17 13.43 5.37
C GLY A 334 5.32 12.99 6.57
N VAL A 335 3.99 12.90 6.40
CA VAL A 335 3.06 12.48 7.46
C VAL A 335 3.08 10.96 7.63
N ILE A 336 3.35 10.23 6.56
CA ILE A 336 3.55 8.78 6.55
C ILE A 336 4.85 8.41 5.88
N LEU A 337 5.38 7.23 6.19
CA LEU A 337 6.61 6.72 5.59
C LEU A 337 6.38 6.22 4.15
N GLY A 338 5.16 5.75 3.86
CA GLY A 338 4.83 4.93 2.72
C GLY A 338 5.55 3.59 2.75
N SER A 339 5.56 2.89 3.89
CA SER A 339 6.31 1.64 4.06
C SER A 339 5.61 0.38 3.54
N PHE A 340 4.34 0.47 3.14
CA PHE A 340 3.54 -0.67 2.65
C PHE A 340 3.12 -0.50 1.19
N ARG A 341 2.74 -1.63 0.56
CA ARG A 341 2.30 -1.70 -0.84
C ARG A 341 1.05 -2.56 -0.99
N PHE A 342 0.31 -2.39 -2.08
CA PHE A 342 -0.96 -3.05 -2.34
C PHE A 342 -0.87 -4.17 -3.37
N HIS A 343 -1.50 -5.31 -3.09
CA HIS A 343 -1.89 -6.27 -4.10
C HIS A 343 -3.28 -5.95 -4.60
N GLY A 344 -3.43 -5.73 -5.90
CA GLY A 344 -4.74 -5.67 -6.53
C GLY A 344 -5.39 -7.04 -6.46
N HIS A 345 -6.57 -7.16 -5.87
CA HIS A 345 -7.25 -8.42 -5.63
C HIS A 345 -8.57 -8.48 -6.36
N GLN A 346 -8.74 -9.53 -7.15
CA GLN A 346 -10.01 -9.86 -7.80
C GLN A 346 -10.24 -11.37 -7.70
N ARG A 347 -11.45 -11.77 -7.35
CA ARG A 347 -11.92 -13.14 -7.51
C ARG A 347 -12.33 -13.37 -8.94
N LEU A 348 -12.07 -14.57 -9.41
CA LEU A 348 -12.60 -15.06 -10.67
C LEU A 348 -13.26 -16.40 -10.39
N TYR A 349 -14.36 -16.70 -11.07
CA TYR A 349 -14.90 -18.06 -11.13
C TYR A 349 -14.85 -18.46 -12.60
N PRO A 350 -13.63 -18.70 -13.15
CA PRO A 350 -13.48 -19.04 -14.54
C PRO A 350 -13.89 -20.51 -14.67
N ASN A 351 -15.14 -20.74 -15.08
CA ASN A 351 -15.60 -22.05 -15.50
C ASN A 351 -15.17 -22.32 -16.95
N ASN A 352 -13.89 -22.07 -17.29
CA ASN A 352 -13.36 -21.92 -18.65
C ASN A 352 -14.12 -20.88 -19.48
N ASP A 353 -14.45 -19.77 -18.83
CA ASP A 353 -15.20 -18.68 -19.44
C ASP A 353 -14.20 -17.63 -19.93
N ALA A 354 -13.75 -17.80 -21.18
CA ALA A 354 -12.75 -16.94 -21.80
C ALA A 354 -13.12 -15.44 -21.75
N ALA A 355 -14.41 -15.11 -21.77
CA ALA A 355 -14.87 -13.72 -21.64
C ALA A 355 -14.63 -13.16 -20.24
N LYS A 356 -14.84 -13.96 -19.19
CA LYS A 356 -14.53 -13.54 -17.81
C LYS A 356 -13.04 -13.46 -17.54
N GLU A 357 -12.25 -14.37 -18.11
CA GLU A 357 -10.79 -14.32 -18.04
C GLU A 357 -10.25 -13.07 -18.75
N GLN A 358 -10.76 -12.76 -19.94
CA GLN A 358 -10.38 -11.54 -20.65
C GLN A 358 -10.78 -10.29 -19.88
N HIS A 359 -11.97 -10.27 -19.27
CA HIS A 359 -12.42 -9.16 -18.42
C HIS A 359 -11.50 -8.97 -17.20
N PHE A 360 -11.04 -10.05 -16.56
CA PHE A 360 -10.06 -9.98 -15.47
C PHE A 360 -8.75 -9.32 -15.95
N VAL A 361 -8.22 -9.76 -17.10
CA VAL A 361 -7.01 -9.18 -17.69
C VAL A 361 -7.19 -7.70 -18.00
N ASP A 362 -8.32 -7.33 -18.60
CA ASP A 362 -8.64 -5.95 -18.98
C ASP A 362 -8.80 -5.04 -17.75
N ASP A 363 -9.45 -5.54 -16.70
CA ASP A 363 -9.64 -4.82 -15.45
C ASP A 363 -8.30 -4.50 -14.78
N PHE A 364 -7.42 -5.49 -14.64
CA PHE A 364 -6.09 -5.28 -14.05
C PHE A 364 -5.21 -4.39 -14.90
N ALA A 365 -5.16 -4.61 -16.22
CA ALA A 365 -4.37 -3.78 -17.11
C ALA A 365 -4.85 -2.32 -17.08
N GLY A 366 -6.16 -2.10 -17.12
CA GLY A 366 -6.75 -0.76 -17.00
C GLY A 366 -6.43 -0.10 -15.66
N PHE A 367 -6.53 -0.83 -14.55
CA PHE A 367 -6.17 -0.32 -13.22
C PHE A 367 -4.67 0.05 -13.11
N ILE A 368 -3.78 -0.82 -13.60
CA ILE A 368 -2.31 -0.59 -13.59
C ILE A 368 -1.96 0.63 -14.45
N ASN A 369 -2.51 0.73 -15.67
CA ASN A 369 -2.24 1.85 -16.55
C ASN A 369 -2.76 3.18 -15.99
N CYS A 370 -3.93 3.16 -15.33
CA CYS A 370 -4.46 4.31 -14.60
C CYS A 370 -3.54 4.72 -13.43
N ALA A 371 -3.01 3.76 -12.68
CA ALA A 371 -2.05 4.05 -11.62
C ALA A 371 -0.72 4.62 -12.18
N ARG A 372 -0.21 4.07 -13.29
CA ARG A 372 1.02 4.53 -13.95
C ARG A 372 0.87 5.94 -14.51
N SER A 373 -0.24 6.25 -15.17
CA SER A 373 -0.47 7.59 -15.72
C SER A 373 -0.51 8.66 -14.63
N LEU A 374 -0.92 8.30 -13.42
CA LEU A 374 -0.91 9.17 -12.23
C LEU A 374 0.36 9.05 -11.37
N ARG A 375 1.33 8.23 -11.78
CA ARG A 375 2.56 7.90 -11.03
C ARG A 375 2.28 7.41 -9.61
N LEU A 376 1.25 6.58 -9.47
CA LEU A 376 0.80 5.93 -8.24
C LEU A 376 1.06 4.41 -8.26
N ASP A 377 1.55 3.87 -9.37
CA ASP A 377 1.86 2.45 -9.53
C ASP A 377 2.93 1.96 -8.57
N HIS A 378 3.78 2.86 -8.05
CA HIS A 378 4.73 2.52 -6.98
C HIS A 378 4.05 2.10 -5.68
N TRP A 379 2.75 2.37 -5.49
CA TRP A 379 1.97 1.83 -4.38
C TRP A 379 1.53 0.39 -4.60
N LEU A 380 1.59 -0.11 -5.83
CA LEU A 380 1.17 -1.45 -6.19
C LEU A 380 2.36 -2.40 -6.12
N ARG A 381 2.17 -3.52 -5.43
CA ARG A 381 3.17 -4.58 -5.30
C ARG A 381 3.01 -5.67 -6.35
N GLY A 382 1.80 -5.86 -6.84
CA GLY A 382 1.43 -6.96 -7.70
C GLY A 382 -0.07 -7.14 -7.77
N ILE A 383 -0.48 -8.26 -8.36
CA ILE A 383 -1.87 -8.68 -8.46
C ILE A 383 -2.06 -10.01 -7.74
N ARG A 384 -3.30 -10.24 -7.31
CA ARG A 384 -3.71 -11.42 -6.58
C ARG A 384 -5.04 -11.95 -7.08
N LEU A 385 -5.05 -13.24 -7.41
CA LEU A 385 -6.27 -13.99 -7.60
C LEU A 385 -6.81 -14.44 -6.24
N GLY A 386 -7.93 -13.85 -5.83
CA GLY A 386 -8.50 -14.05 -4.51
C GLY A 386 -9.04 -15.46 -4.26
N GLU A 387 -9.91 -15.88 -5.16
CA GLU A 387 -10.49 -17.22 -5.28
C GLU A 387 -10.70 -17.45 -6.77
N ASN A 388 -10.47 -18.68 -7.21
CA ASN A 388 -10.65 -19.09 -8.60
C ASN A 388 -11.89 -19.98 -8.79
N GLY A 389 -12.50 -20.53 -7.73
CA GLY A 389 -13.64 -21.45 -7.88
C GLY A 389 -13.36 -22.67 -8.78
N ILE A 390 -12.10 -22.93 -9.09
CA ILE A 390 -11.68 -23.98 -9.99
C ILE A 390 -11.91 -25.31 -9.27
N SER A 391 -12.63 -26.21 -9.93
CA SER A 391 -12.93 -27.51 -9.38
C SER A 391 -11.65 -28.33 -9.17
N PRO A 392 -11.59 -29.13 -8.10
CA PRO A 392 -10.59 -30.18 -7.86
C PRO A 392 -9.83 -30.83 -9.02
N ASP A 393 -10.54 -31.16 -10.10
CA ASP A 393 -10.08 -31.88 -11.28
C ASP A 393 -9.27 -31.00 -12.25
N ARG A 394 -9.12 -29.70 -11.96
CA ARG A 394 -8.51 -28.70 -12.86
C ARG A 394 -7.28 -28.02 -12.25
N LEU A 395 -6.50 -28.78 -11.47
CA LEU A 395 -5.26 -28.30 -10.84
C LEU A 395 -4.31 -27.60 -11.84
N PHE A 396 -4.03 -28.24 -12.98
CA PHE A 396 -3.10 -27.74 -14.00
C PHE A 396 -3.58 -26.47 -14.71
N TYR A 397 -4.89 -26.31 -14.81
CA TYR A 397 -5.47 -25.14 -15.43
C TYR A 397 -5.07 -23.85 -14.68
N SER A 398 -4.85 -23.88 -13.36
CA SER A 398 -4.39 -22.70 -12.62
C SER A 398 -2.95 -22.28 -12.97
N MET A 399 -2.06 -23.23 -13.29
CA MET A 399 -0.67 -22.91 -13.68
C MET A 399 -0.61 -22.31 -15.09
N ASP A 400 -1.35 -22.88 -16.04
CA ASP A 400 -1.45 -22.31 -17.38
C ASP A 400 -2.11 -20.94 -17.36
N LEU A 401 -3.18 -20.79 -16.56
CA LEU A 401 -3.89 -19.53 -16.37
C LEU A 401 -2.97 -18.45 -15.78
N ALA A 402 -2.13 -18.79 -14.79
CA ALA A 402 -1.12 -17.90 -14.22
C ALA A 402 -0.27 -17.24 -15.30
N LYS A 403 0.28 -18.08 -16.17
CA LYS A 403 1.18 -17.67 -17.22
C LYS A 403 0.43 -16.87 -18.27
N THR A 404 -0.69 -17.39 -18.76
CA THR A 404 -1.49 -16.72 -19.79
C THR A 404 -1.91 -15.33 -19.36
N TRP A 405 -2.31 -15.14 -18.09
CA TRP A 405 -2.61 -13.81 -17.57
C TRP A 405 -1.38 -12.93 -17.44
N ALA A 406 -0.27 -13.45 -16.93
CA ALA A 406 0.95 -12.66 -16.82
C ALA A 406 1.40 -12.15 -18.19
N GLU A 407 1.38 -13.00 -19.22
CA GLU A 407 1.70 -12.64 -20.61
C GLU A 407 0.73 -11.59 -21.17
N GLN A 408 -0.58 -11.79 -21.01
CA GLN A 408 -1.58 -10.87 -21.54
C GLN A 408 -1.58 -9.51 -20.81
N ILE A 409 -1.39 -9.51 -19.49
CA ILE A 409 -1.29 -8.28 -18.70
C ILE A 409 0.00 -7.54 -19.09
N ASN A 410 1.15 -8.21 -19.18
CA ASN A 410 2.40 -7.61 -19.63
C ASN A 410 2.27 -6.99 -21.02
N GLY A 411 1.60 -7.67 -21.95
CA GLY A 411 1.32 -7.14 -23.29
C GLY A 411 0.46 -5.88 -23.34
N LYS A 412 -0.23 -5.54 -22.22
CA LYS A 412 -1.05 -4.33 -22.08
C LYS A 412 -0.50 -3.30 -21.10
N THR A 413 0.60 -3.61 -20.40
CA THR A 413 1.12 -2.80 -19.29
C THR A 413 2.63 -2.58 -19.38
N ASP A 414 3.22 -2.70 -20.57
CA ASP A 414 4.67 -2.59 -20.83
C ASP A 414 5.50 -3.46 -19.87
N ASP A 415 5.19 -4.75 -19.81
CA ASP A 415 5.91 -5.71 -18.96
C ASP A 415 5.88 -5.39 -17.45
N TRP A 416 4.86 -4.66 -16.97
CA TRP A 416 4.76 -4.24 -15.56
C TRP A 416 4.94 -5.41 -14.57
N LEU A 417 4.33 -6.58 -14.82
CA LEU A 417 4.44 -7.72 -13.91
C LEU A 417 5.87 -8.25 -13.80
N LYS A 418 6.76 -8.09 -14.80
CA LYS A 418 8.15 -8.57 -14.71
C LYS A 418 8.94 -7.95 -13.56
N THR A 419 8.45 -6.86 -12.99
CA THR A 419 9.03 -6.21 -11.79
C THR A 419 8.11 -6.26 -10.56
N HIS A 420 6.95 -6.92 -10.67
CA HIS A 420 5.91 -6.98 -9.64
C HIS A 420 5.44 -8.41 -9.35
N GLY A 421 4.54 -8.55 -8.39
CA GLY A 421 4.02 -9.83 -7.94
C GLY A 421 2.85 -10.39 -8.72
N LEU A 422 2.83 -11.70 -8.86
CA LEU A 422 1.62 -12.46 -9.12
C LEU A 422 1.36 -13.45 -7.99
N GLU A 423 0.20 -13.32 -7.36
CA GLU A 423 -0.26 -14.21 -6.31
C GLU A 423 -1.47 -15.00 -6.77
N MET A 424 -1.40 -16.32 -6.65
CA MET A 424 -2.46 -17.19 -7.12
C MET A 424 -2.96 -18.13 -6.05
N HIS A 425 -4.28 -18.27 -5.97
CA HIS A 425 -4.88 -19.27 -5.11
C HIS A 425 -4.49 -20.68 -5.55
N GLY A 426 -3.88 -21.45 -4.65
CA GLY A 426 -3.57 -22.85 -4.89
C GLY A 426 -4.85 -23.70 -4.87
N ALA A 427 -5.15 -24.43 -5.93
CA ALA A 427 -6.24 -25.40 -5.92
C ALA A 427 -5.87 -26.60 -5.02
N ARG A 428 -6.85 -27.13 -4.27
CA ARG A 428 -6.73 -28.31 -3.37
C ARG A 428 -5.42 -28.34 -2.56
N MET A 429 -5.13 -27.25 -1.86
CA MET A 429 -4.16 -27.24 -0.75
C MET A 429 -2.73 -27.65 -1.11
N GLY A 430 -2.30 -27.59 -2.38
CA GLY A 430 -0.91 -27.88 -2.75
C GLY A 430 -0.69 -29.18 -3.52
N LEU A 431 -1.74 -29.93 -3.89
CA LEU A 431 -1.58 -31.15 -4.72
C LEU A 431 -0.77 -30.95 -6.02
N PHE A 432 -0.70 -29.73 -6.54
CA PHE A 432 0.14 -29.36 -7.68
C PHE A 432 1.64 -29.38 -7.39
N PHE A 433 2.03 -29.48 -6.12
CA PHE A 433 3.42 -29.65 -5.72
C PHE A 433 3.89 -31.08 -5.67
N ASN A 434 2.97 -32.05 -5.55
CA ASN A 434 3.34 -33.46 -5.67
C ASN A 434 4.09 -33.62 -6.98
N ASP A 435 5.28 -34.21 -6.95
CA ASP A 435 6.07 -34.44 -8.15
C ASP A 435 6.41 -33.15 -8.94
N VAL A 436 6.48 -31.97 -8.30
CA VAL A 436 6.73 -30.69 -9.00
C VAL A 436 8.02 -30.68 -9.85
N ASP A 437 9.01 -31.47 -9.46
CA ASP A 437 10.27 -31.70 -10.19
C ASP A 437 10.13 -32.66 -11.39
N THR A 438 9.13 -33.55 -11.39
CA THR A 438 9.05 -34.68 -12.33
C THR A 438 7.80 -34.66 -13.22
N GLN A 439 6.77 -33.89 -12.89
CA GLN A 439 5.59 -33.81 -13.75
C GLN A 439 5.92 -33.11 -15.07
N SER A 440 5.51 -33.76 -16.18
CA SER A 440 5.64 -33.23 -17.55
C SER A 440 4.99 -31.84 -17.74
N ASN A 441 4.05 -31.48 -16.86
CA ASN A 441 3.28 -30.23 -16.96
C ASN A 441 3.82 -29.12 -16.04
N SER A 442 4.58 -29.44 -14.98
CA SER A 442 5.24 -28.46 -14.10
C SER A 442 6.69 -28.17 -14.49
N GLY A 443 7.34 -29.05 -15.26
CA GLY A 443 8.79 -29.08 -15.48
C GLY A 443 9.44 -27.78 -15.95
N ASN A 444 8.68 -26.83 -16.51
CA ASN A 444 9.16 -25.48 -16.86
C ASN A 444 8.26 -24.35 -16.33
N PHE A 445 7.34 -24.61 -15.40
CA PHE A 445 6.42 -23.59 -14.90
C PHE A 445 7.17 -22.44 -14.24
N PHE A 446 8.05 -22.73 -13.27
CA PHE A 446 8.79 -21.70 -12.56
C PHE A 446 9.74 -20.92 -13.48
N GLN A 447 10.34 -21.60 -14.46
CA GLN A 447 11.09 -20.93 -15.53
C GLN A 447 10.19 -19.93 -16.27
N ARG A 448 9.08 -20.40 -16.84
CA ARG A 448 8.16 -19.57 -17.64
C ARG A 448 7.55 -18.42 -16.84
N ILE A 449 7.14 -18.65 -15.59
CA ILE A 449 6.53 -17.59 -14.77
C ILE A 449 7.57 -16.59 -14.26
N SER A 450 8.82 -17.02 -14.06
CA SER A 450 9.93 -16.11 -13.71
C SER A 450 10.29 -15.15 -14.83
N GLU A 451 10.05 -15.52 -16.09
CA GLU A 451 10.22 -14.62 -17.24
C GLU A 451 9.12 -13.54 -17.32
N GLN A 452 7.99 -13.75 -16.63
CA GLN A 452 6.80 -12.90 -16.71
C GLN A 452 6.53 -12.08 -15.46
N THR A 453 7.14 -12.43 -14.33
CA THR A 453 6.81 -11.83 -13.02
C THR A 453 8.08 -11.47 -12.24
N GLY A 454 8.04 -10.42 -11.43
CA GLY A 454 9.13 -10.07 -10.51
C GLY A 454 9.18 -11.01 -9.30
N TYR A 455 8.01 -11.50 -8.87
CA TYR A 455 7.90 -12.63 -7.96
C TYR A 455 6.59 -13.37 -8.20
N PHE A 456 6.56 -14.64 -7.82
CA PHE A 456 5.37 -15.47 -7.90
C PHE A 456 5.13 -16.21 -6.60
N THR A 457 3.87 -16.32 -6.19
CA THR A 457 3.54 -16.96 -4.92
C THR A 457 2.18 -17.64 -4.95
N TRP A 458 2.15 -18.85 -4.40
CA TRP A 458 0.90 -19.57 -4.17
C TRP A 458 0.26 -19.15 -2.85
N CYS A 459 -1.04 -18.89 -2.87
CA CYS A 459 -1.87 -18.56 -1.72
C CYS A 459 -2.73 -19.78 -1.33
N PHE A 460 -2.56 -20.28 -0.10
CA PHE A 460 -3.30 -21.43 0.42
C PHE A 460 -4.33 -21.02 1.46
N LYS A 461 -5.59 -21.39 1.25
CA LYS A 461 -6.63 -21.28 2.26
C LYS A 461 -6.60 -22.48 3.21
N PHE A 462 -6.54 -22.25 4.51
CA PHE A 462 -6.39 -23.31 5.52
C PHE A 462 -7.65 -23.38 6.40
N PHE A 463 -8.68 -24.12 5.96
CA PHE A 463 -10.01 -24.18 6.61
C PHE A 463 -10.28 -25.50 7.36
N ASN A 464 -11.11 -25.45 8.42
CA ASN A 464 -11.53 -26.63 9.19
C ASN A 464 -12.73 -27.35 8.56
N GLU A 465 -13.72 -26.61 8.10
CA GLU A 465 -14.96 -27.15 7.51
C GLU A 465 -14.85 -27.00 5.98
N GLU A 466 -15.11 -28.08 5.23
CA GLU A 466 -14.94 -28.18 3.76
C GLU A 466 -13.50 -27.94 3.24
N GLY A 467 -12.50 -27.90 4.15
CA GLY A 467 -11.10 -27.63 3.85
C GLY A 467 -10.13 -28.74 4.24
N ILE A 468 -8.98 -28.35 4.80
CA ILE A 468 -7.91 -29.30 5.14
C ILE A 468 -8.33 -30.21 6.29
N GLY A 469 -9.15 -29.75 7.23
CA GLY A 469 -9.64 -30.58 8.33
C GLY A 469 -10.44 -31.79 7.85
N GLN A 470 -11.39 -31.59 6.93
CA GLN A 470 -12.15 -32.68 6.33
C GLN A 470 -11.25 -33.56 5.46
N ALA A 471 -10.41 -32.97 4.60
CA ALA A 471 -9.53 -33.73 3.71
C ALA A 471 -8.48 -34.56 4.47
N MET A 472 -8.03 -34.09 5.64
CA MET A 472 -7.20 -34.84 6.58
C MET A 472 -7.96 -36.00 7.19
N SER A 473 -9.16 -35.74 7.72
CA SER A 473 -10.01 -36.79 8.31
C SER A 473 -10.34 -37.88 7.29
N ASP A 474 -10.67 -37.49 6.05
CA ASP A 474 -10.95 -38.43 4.95
C ASP A 474 -9.72 -39.28 4.59
N ALA A 475 -8.51 -38.72 4.76
CA ALA A 475 -7.24 -39.39 4.56
C ALA A 475 -6.74 -40.13 5.82
N GLY A 476 -7.49 -40.12 6.92
CA GLY A 476 -7.15 -40.81 8.17
C GLY A 476 -6.17 -40.09 9.10
N TYR A 477 -6.03 -38.78 8.97
CA TYR A 477 -5.16 -37.94 9.81
C TYR A 477 -5.98 -37.15 10.85
N ASP A 478 -5.43 -36.97 12.06
CA ASP A 478 -6.03 -36.13 13.11
C ASP A 478 -5.71 -34.64 12.87
N GLY A 479 -6.75 -33.87 12.51
CA GLY A 479 -6.66 -32.42 12.29
C GLY A 479 -6.40 -31.57 13.54
N SER A 480 -6.25 -32.20 14.71
CA SER A 480 -5.87 -31.57 15.98
C SER A 480 -4.46 -31.93 16.46
N ASP A 481 -3.82 -32.94 15.88
CA ASP A 481 -2.45 -33.33 16.20
C ASP A 481 -1.44 -32.67 15.25
N VAL A 482 -0.42 -32.02 15.81
CA VAL A 482 0.59 -31.27 15.06
C VAL A 482 1.36 -32.17 14.09
N ASN A 483 1.69 -33.40 14.48
CA ASN A 483 2.49 -34.30 13.65
C ASN A 483 1.65 -34.88 12.50
N ASP A 484 0.40 -35.22 12.74
CA ASP A 484 -0.53 -35.67 11.70
C ASP A 484 -0.78 -34.55 10.67
N ILE A 485 -0.95 -33.30 11.11
CA ILE A 485 -1.05 -32.14 10.21
C ILE A 485 0.21 -32.01 9.34
N LYS A 486 1.40 -32.12 9.95
CA LYS A 486 2.68 -32.05 9.21
C LYS A 486 2.83 -33.20 8.22
N ALA A 487 2.51 -34.42 8.63
CA ALA A 487 2.60 -35.61 7.79
C ALA A 487 1.64 -35.52 6.60
N TYR A 488 0.42 -35.06 6.82
CA TYR A 488 -0.54 -34.80 5.75
C TYR A 488 -0.01 -33.74 4.77
N LEU A 489 0.47 -32.60 5.24
CA LEU A 489 1.01 -31.55 4.37
C LEU A 489 2.21 -32.03 3.55
N ARG A 490 3.11 -32.78 4.18
CA ARG A 490 4.32 -33.32 3.54
C ARG A 490 4.03 -34.36 2.47
N THR A 491 3.03 -35.20 2.66
CA THR A 491 2.79 -36.39 1.82
C THR A 491 1.59 -36.26 0.90
N GLN A 492 0.51 -35.61 1.36
CA GLN A 492 -0.74 -35.47 0.60
C GLN A 492 -0.81 -34.12 -0.13
N CYS A 493 -0.16 -33.08 0.39
CA CYS A 493 -0.18 -31.74 -0.21
C CYS A 493 1.13 -31.34 -0.91
N GLY A 494 2.06 -32.27 -1.11
CA GLY A 494 3.29 -32.04 -1.85
C GLY A 494 4.24 -31.02 -1.22
N PHE A 495 4.10 -30.72 0.07
CA PHE A 495 4.97 -29.74 0.71
C PHE A 495 6.44 -30.18 0.69
N SER A 496 6.72 -31.48 0.84
CA SER A 496 8.09 -32.02 0.75
C SER A 496 8.68 -31.80 -0.63
N ASP A 497 7.90 -32.06 -1.67
CA ASP A 497 8.34 -31.93 -3.07
C ASP A 497 8.57 -30.46 -3.42
N LEU A 498 7.68 -29.56 -3.00
CA LEU A 498 7.92 -28.13 -3.11
C LEU A 498 9.17 -27.70 -2.36
N GLN A 499 9.36 -28.15 -1.12
CA GLN A 499 10.53 -27.81 -0.31
C GLN A 499 11.82 -28.24 -1.02
N ASN A 500 11.85 -29.47 -1.53
CA ASN A 500 12.98 -30.01 -2.28
C ASN A 500 13.23 -29.19 -3.56
N PHE A 501 12.19 -28.93 -4.34
CA PHE A 501 12.26 -28.10 -5.54
C PHE A 501 12.84 -26.71 -5.24
N VAL A 502 12.29 -26.06 -4.21
CA VAL A 502 12.73 -24.73 -3.74
C VAL A 502 14.21 -24.76 -3.40
N GLN A 503 14.65 -25.73 -2.59
CA GLN A 503 16.03 -25.80 -2.13
C GLN A 503 16.97 -26.06 -3.32
N ALA A 504 16.59 -26.94 -4.25
CA ALA A 504 17.36 -27.24 -5.44
C ALA A 504 17.44 -26.05 -6.43
N HIS A 505 16.40 -25.22 -6.50
CA HIS A 505 16.27 -24.19 -7.54
C HIS A 505 16.27 -22.74 -7.01
N ARG A 506 16.54 -22.50 -5.72
CA ARG A 506 16.47 -21.15 -5.12
C ARG A 506 17.38 -20.14 -5.82
N ALA A 507 18.54 -20.57 -6.31
CA ALA A 507 19.45 -19.69 -7.06
C ALA A 507 18.86 -19.24 -8.41
N ALA A 508 18.08 -20.12 -9.07
CA ALA A 508 17.42 -19.80 -10.33
C ALA A 508 16.13 -18.99 -10.11
N TYR A 509 15.41 -19.26 -9.00
CA TYR A 509 14.11 -18.68 -8.70
C TYR A 509 14.06 -18.08 -7.29
N PRO A 510 14.87 -17.04 -6.99
CA PRO A 510 14.95 -16.46 -5.66
C PRO A 510 13.59 -15.98 -5.13
N MET A 511 12.69 -15.58 -6.05
CA MET A 511 11.43 -14.90 -5.75
C MET A 511 10.16 -15.68 -6.16
N HIS A 512 10.27 -16.81 -6.86
CA HIS A 512 9.12 -17.42 -7.55
C HIS A 512 8.61 -18.71 -6.92
N ALA A 513 9.26 -19.19 -5.86
CA ALA A 513 8.90 -20.41 -5.17
C ALA A 513 8.62 -20.13 -3.68
N ASN A 514 7.72 -19.18 -3.44
CA ASN A 514 7.24 -18.83 -2.10
C ASN A 514 5.82 -19.36 -1.91
N CYS A 515 5.43 -19.60 -0.66
CA CYS A 515 4.07 -19.97 -0.29
C CYS A 515 3.53 -19.01 0.78
N ILE A 516 2.36 -18.45 0.51
CA ILE A 516 1.60 -17.66 1.47
C ILE A 516 0.42 -18.52 1.92
N PHE A 517 0.22 -18.64 3.22
CA PHE A 517 -1.02 -19.13 3.78
C PHE A 517 -1.96 -17.93 3.99
N VAL A 518 -3.11 -17.96 3.35
CA VAL A 518 -4.11 -16.89 3.43
C VAL A 518 -5.46 -17.46 3.85
N GLY A 519 -6.00 -17.02 4.99
CA GLY A 519 -7.44 -17.12 5.21
C GLY A 519 -8.10 -15.75 5.04
N ASP A 520 -9.43 -15.70 4.98
CA ASP A 520 -10.13 -14.43 5.13
C ASP A 520 -10.34 -14.06 6.61
N ALA A 521 -10.96 -12.92 6.89
CA ALA A 521 -10.97 -12.34 8.25
C ALA A 521 -11.83 -13.18 9.18
N GLY A 522 -12.87 -13.79 8.63
CA GLY A 522 -13.73 -14.73 9.33
C GLY A 522 -13.01 -16.03 9.69
N ASP A 523 -12.16 -16.50 8.78
CA ASP A 523 -11.77 -17.90 8.74
C ASP A 523 -10.30 -18.17 9.09
N ALA A 524 -9.35 -17.27 8.79
CA ALA A 524 -7.91 -17.54 8.95
C ALA A 524 -7.51 -17.88 10.39
N MET A 525 -7.67 -16.92 11.30
CA MET A 525 -7.17 -17.06 12.67
C MET A 525 -8.12 -17.84 13.58
N LYS A 526 -9.41 -17.93 13.21
CA LYS A 526 -10.41 -18.73 13.93
C LYS A 526 -10.32 -20.20 13.56
N GLN A 527 -10.15 -20.52 12.27
CA GLN A 527 -10.20 -21.92 11.80
C GLN A 527 -8.85 -22.60 11.79
N ILE A 528 -7.71 -21.91 11.58
CA ILE A 528 -6.40 -22.58 11.64
C ILE A 528 -6.23 -23.28 13.00
N GLY A 529 -6.56 -22.64 14.12
CA GLY A 529 -6.39 -23.24 15.44
C GLY A 529 -4.90 -23.45 15.80
N ASN A 530 -4.60 -23.62 17.09
CA ASN A 530 -3.21 -23.61 17.56
C ASN A 530 -2.36 -24.74 16.94
N ALA A 531 -2.92 -25.96 16.82
CA ALA A 531 -2.18 -27.10 16.26
C ALA A 531 -1.75 -26.89 14.80
N LYS A 532 -2.61 -26.33 13.94
CA LYS A 532 -2.24 -26.07 12.54
C LYS A 532 -1.25 -24.91 12.42
N LEU A 533 -1.45 -23.87 13.22
CA LEU A 533 -0.52 -22.73 13.32
C LEU A 533 0.88 -23.22 13.73
N GLN A 534 0.95 -24.10 14.74
CA GLN A 534 2.19 -24.73 15.21
C GLN A 534 2.78 -25.66 14.16
N ALA A 535 1.98 -26.50 13.50
CA ALA A 535 2.43 -27.39 12.43
C ALA A 535 3.05 -26.62 11.25
N LEU A 536 2.39 -25.55 10.79
CA LEU A 536 2.92 -24.69 9.73
C LEU A 536 4.22 -24.01 10.17
N THR A 537 4.24 -23.46 11.39
CA THR A 537 5.44 -22.86 11.99
C THR A 537 6.62 -23.83 12.00
N GLN A 538 6.40 -25.06 12.46
CA GLN A 538 7.44 -26.10 12.47
C GLN A 538 7.89 -26.47 11.06
N LEU A 539 6.97 -26.64 10.10
CA LEU A 539 7.34 -26.94 8.70
C LEU A 539 8.19 -25.85 8.07
N PHE A 540 7.84 -24.58 8.30
CA PHE A 540 8.61 -23.46 7.79
C PHE A 540 10.01 -23.38 8.42
N ASN A 541 10.12 -23.63 9.72
CA ASN A 541 11.41 -23.71 10.41
C ASN A 541 12.26 -24.88 9.90
N GLU A 542 11.66 -26.05 9.70
CA GLU A 542 12.31 -27.25 9.15
C GLU A 542 12.75 -27.09 7.71
N ALA A 543 12.03 -26.31 6.91
CA ALA A 543 12.37 -26.06 5.50
C ALA A 543 13.66 -25.25 5.33
N GLY A 544 14.13 -24.58 6.38
CA GLY A 544 15.43 -23.94 6.44
C GLY A 544 15.54 -22.64 5.64
N GLN A 545 16.78 -22.13 5.52
CA GLN A 545 17.03 -20.83 4.88
C GLN A 545 16.58 -20.81 3.42
N GLY A 546 15.84 -19.77 3.05
CA GLY A 546 15.32 -19.55 1.70
C GLY A 546 13.88 -20.02 1.50
N PHE A 547 13.34 -20.90 2.34
CA PHE A 547 11.91 -21.23 2.30
C PHE A 547 11.15 -20.28 3.24
N ARG A 548 10.49 -19.28 2.65
CA ARG A 548 9.85 -18.20 3.40
C ARG A 548 8.33 -18.33 3.37
N GLY A 549 7.77 -18.61 4.53
CA GLY A 549 6.33 -18.67 4.76
C GLY A 549 5.78 -17.37 5.28
N ILE A 550 4.69 -16.91 4.70
CA ILE A 550 3.96 -15.72 5.18
C ILE A 550 2.54 -16.14 5.52
N VAL A 551 2.07 -15.75 6.70
CA VAL A 551 0.64 -15.76 7.02
C VAL A 551 0.07 -14.38 6.78
N ALA A 552 -0.92 -14.31 5.90
CA ALA A 552 -1.71 -13.12 5.69
C ALA A 552 -2.95 -13.19 6.61
N VAL A 553 -3.05 -12.25 7.54
CA VAL A 553 -4.23 -12.09 8.42
C VAL A 553 -4.89 -10.75 8.12
N ASN A 554 -6.19 -10.78 7.81
CA ASN A 554 -6.96 -9.58 7.55
C ASN A 554 -7.06 -8.68 8.80
N GLY A 555 -6.65 -7.43 8.67
CA GLY A 555 -6.49 -6.54 9.81
C GLY A 555 -7.63 -5.58 10.14
N TYR A 556 -8.82 -5.67 9.53
CA TYR A 556 -9.91 -4.71 9.84
C TYR A 556 -11.26 -5.42 10.00
N SER A 557 -11.85 -5.38 11.19
CA SER A 557 -13.23 -5.82 11.43
C SER A 557 -14.01 -4.80 12.25
N TRP A 558 -15.33 -4.78 12.04
CA TRP A 558 -16.28 -4.03 12.84
C TRP A 558 -16.97 -4.96 13.83
N GLU A 559 -17.27 -4.49 15.04
CA GLU A 559 -18.19 -5.20 15.94
C GLU A 559 -19.58 -5.24 15.29
N ASP A 560 -20.21 -6.41 15.31
CA ASP A 560 -21.63 -6.45 14.99
C ASP A 560 -22.40 -5.64 16.04
N GLU A 561 -23.52 -5.04 15.64
CA GLU A 561 -24.40 -4.26 16.53
C GLU A 561 -24.94 -5.07 17.73
N ASN A 562 -24.68 -6.39 17.74
CA ASN A 562 -25.09 -7.32 18.79
C ASN A 562 -23.99 -7.55 19.85
N GLY A 563 -22.78 -7.01 19.70
CA GLY A 563 -21.69 -7.17 20.67
C GLY A 563 -21.20 -8.62 20.82
N ILE A 564 -21.47 -9.50 19.86
CA ILE A 564 -21.17 -10.93 19.97
C ILE A 564 -19.80 -11.22 19.33
N GLY A 565 -18.74 -10.82 20.03
CA GLY A 565 -17.57 -11.69 20.22
C GLY A 565 -16.66 -11.98 19.03
N ASN A 566 -16.33 -10.99 18.18
CA ASN A 566 -15.36 -11.17 17.09
C ASN A 566 -14.09 -10.31 17.17
N GLN A 567 -13.73 -9.85 18.37
CA GLN A 567 -12.57 -8.99 18.57
C GLN A 567 -11.26 -9.65 18.09
N ASN A 568 -11.11 -10.97 18.23
CA ASN A 568 -9.88 -11.71 17.87
C ASN A 568 -9.58 -11.85 16.35
N LYS A 569 -10.45 -11.34 15.47
CA LYS A 569 -10.35 -11.56 14.02
C LYS A 569 -9.55 -10.53 13.25
N ALA A 570 -9.34 -9.35 13.84
CA ALA A 570 -8.69 -8.25 13.19
C ALA A 570 -7.54 -7.75 14.04
N ILE A 571 -6.43 -7.41 13.39
CA ILE A 571 -5.32 -6.73 14.04
C ILE A 571 -5.71 -5.31 14.46
N TYR A 572 -6.67 -4.71 13.80
CA TYR A 572 -7.25 -3.44 14.20
C TYR A 572 -8.74 -3.52 14.47
N LYS A 573 -9.13 -2.92 15.59
CA LYS A 573 -10.51 -2.65 15.97
C LYS A 573 -10.80 -1.17 15.73
N VAL A 574 -11.88 -0.89 14.99
CA VAL A 574 -12.47 0.46 14.95
C VAL A 574 -13.79 0.42 15.68
N GLU A 575 -13.88 1.19 16.76
CA GLU A 575 -15.12 1.29 17.50
C GLU A 575 -16.22 1.91 16.62
N PRO A 576 -17.48 1.49 16.77
CA PRO A 576 -18.61 2.07 16.04
C PRO A 576 -18.71 3.60 16.17
N THR A 577 -18.18 4.17 17.25
CA THR A 577 -18.23 5.60 17.59
C THR A 577 -17.17 6.45 16.87
N GLY A 578 -16.39 5.88 15.95
CA GLY A 578 -15.39 6.64 15.17
C GLY A 578 -14.13 7.00 15.96
N SER A 579 -13.77 6.23 16.99
CA SER A 579 -12.48 6.38 17.66
C SER A 579 -11.33 5.92 16.75
N ASP A 580 -10.11 6.37 17.06
CA ASP A 580 -8.91 5.91 16.39
C ASP A 580 -8.84 4.37 16.38
N PRO A 581 -8.37 3.75 15.26
CA PRO A 581 -8.17 2.31 15.20
C PRO A 581 -7.23 1.85 16.32
N GLN A 582 -7.69 0.90 17.13
CA GLN A 582 -6.89 0.30 18.19
C GLN A 582 -6.31 -1.03 17.75
N LEU A 583 -5.02 -1.24 18.02
CA LEU A 583 -4.38 -2.53 17.82
C LEU A 583 -5.04 -3.57 18.73
N ASN A 584 -5.43 -4.72 18.18
CA ASN A 584 -5.84 -5.88 18.95
C ASN A 584 -4.60 -6.63 19.44
N PRO A 585 -4.29 -6.64 20.75
CA PRO A 585 -3.09 -7.28 21.27
C PRO A 585 -3.05 -8.78 20.98
N ALA A 586 -4.17 -9.50 21.05
CA ALA A 586 -4.19 -10.95 20.85
C ALA A 586 -3.93 -11.35 19.38
N SER A 587 -4.47 -10.60 18.43
CA SER A 587 -4.18 -10.83 17.00
C SER A 587 -2.75 -10.43 16.65
N TYR A 588 -2.24 -9.35 17.25
CA TYR A 588 -0.86 -8.90 17.10
C TYR A 588 0.14 -9.89 17.73
N GLU A 589 -0.11 -10.36 18.96
CA GLU A 589 0.73 -11.34 19.67
C GLU A 589 0.86 -12.64 18.90
N ARG A 590 -0.25 -13.17 18.36
CA ARG A 590 -0.21 -14.37 17.51
C ARG A 590 0.58 -14.16 16.21
N TRP A 591 0.54 -12.95 15.66
CA TRP A 591 1.36 -12.59 14.51
C TRP A 591 2.83 -12.44 14.89
N SER A 592 3.16 -11.77 15.99
CA SER A 592 4.54 -11.62 16.47
C SER A 592 5.17 -12.94 16.92
N ALA A 593 4.35 -13.93 17.30
CA ALA A 593 4.78 -15.28 17.60
C ALA A 593 4.93 -16.19 16.36
N TRP A 594 4.50 -15.73 15.17
CA TRP A 594 4.81 -16.42 13.92
C TRP A 594 6.33 -16.37 13.69
N PRO A 595 6.96 -17.44 13.20
CA PRO A 595 8.41 -17.45 13.01
C PRO A 595 8.83 -16.32 12.07
N ASN A 596 9.38 -15.27 12.65
CA ASN A 596 10.31 -14.39 11.96
C ASN A 596 11.56 -15.25 11.77
N ILE A 597 11.75 -15.80 10.58
CA ILE A 597 13.02 -16.41 10.19
C ILE A 597 14.01 -15.26 10.02
N GLU A 598 14.37 -14.62 11.13
CA GLU A 598 15.54 -13.76 11.19
C GLU A 598 16.76 -14.67 11.07
N SER A 599 17.70 -14.24 10.25
CA SER A 599 18.91 -14.96 9.94
C SER A 599 19.81 -15.06 11.18
N GLY A 600 19.62 -16.07 12.03
CA GLY A 600 20.54 -16.29 13.15
C GLY A 600 20.03 -17.19 14.25
N THR A 601 20.58 -18.41 14.29
CA THR A 601 20.62 -19.39 15.40
C THR A 601 19.30 -20.01 15.88
N ALA A 602 19.21 -21.32 15.60
CA ALA A 602 18.34 -22.29 16.24
C ALA A 602 18.63 -22.38 17.75
N ASP A 603 17.59 -22.26 18.58
CA ASP A 603 17.14 -23.32 19.49
C ASP A 603 15.77 -22.95 20.09
N SER A 604 14.88 -23.94 20.11
CA SER A 604 13.46 -23.86 20.45
C SER A 604 13.18 -23.68 21.94
N VAL A 605 12.00 -23.14 22.30
CA VAL A 605 11.25 -23.65 23.47
C VAL A 605 9.74 -23.63 23.21
N GLU A 606 9.09 -24.78 23.39
CA GLU A 606 7.82 -24.87 24.10
C GLU A 606 8.01 -25.74 25.36
N THR A 607 7.19 -25.45 26.35
CA THR A 607 7.37 -25.66 27.79
C THR A 607 7.20 -27.11 28.28
N ALA A 608 8.19 -27.65 28.99
CA ALA A 608 8.00 -28.74 29.95
C ALA A 608 9.04 -28.65 31.08
N ASP A 609 8.57 -28.78 32.32
CA ASP A 609 9.35 -28.79 33.56
C ASP A 609 10.58 -29.72 33.48
N VAL A 610 11.78 -29.14 33.48
CA VAL A 610 13.04 -29.85 33.73
C VAL A 610 13.87 -29.06 34.72
N GLN A 611 14.30 -29.75 35.78
CA GLN A 611 15.09 -29.22 36.88
C GLN A 611 16.34 -28.49 36.39
N VAL A 612 16.58 -27.31 36.99
CA VAL A 612 17.74 -26.46 36.77
C VAL A 612 19.00 -27.21 37.24
N GLY A 613 19.68 -27.86 36.30
CA GLY A 613 20.99 -28.47 36.46
C GLY A 613 22.03 -27.68 35.64
N GLU A 614 22.96 -27.06 36.37
CA GLU A 614 24.25 -26.48 35.97
C GLU A 614 24.75 -26.69 34.53
N ALA A 615 24.32 -25.83 33.60
CA ALA A 615 25.09 -25.45 32.41
C ALA A 615 24.43 -24.22 31.81
N PHE A 616 25.12 -23.06 31.79
CA PHE A 616 25.00 -21.94 30.83
C PHE A 616 25.48 -20.64 31.49
N THR A 617 26.78 -20.58 31.77
CA THR A 617 27.54 -19.34 31.92
C THR A 617 28.58 -19.26 30.81
N HIS A 618 28.16 -18.93 29.60
CA HIS A 618 29.04 -18.24 28.65
C HIS A 618 28.83 -16.74 28.85
N ALA A 619 29.60 -16.18 29.79
CA ALA A 619 29.67 -14.74 30.00
C ALA A 619 30.39 -14.09 28.80
N ILE A 620 29.71 -13.21 28.07
CA ILE A 620 30.33 -12.28 27.14
C ILE A 620 31.10 -11.27 27.99
N ALA A 621 32.43 -11.38 28.07
CA ALA A 621 33.26 -10.38 28.75
C ALA A 621 33.65 -9.32 27.72
N ALA A 622 32.68 -8.49 27.30
CA ALA A 622 32.99 -7.35 26.44
C ALA A 622 33.70 -6.26 27.27
N GLU A 623 34.91 -5.87 26.87
CA GLU A 623 35.60 -4.70 27.41
C GLU A 623 35.24 -3.45 26.57
N VAL A 624 35.04 -2.30 27.23
CA VAL A 624 34.87 -1.01 26.57
C VAL A 624 36.26 -0.46 26.25
N ASN A 625 36.68 -0.53 24.99
CA ASN A 625 38.01 -0.06 24.57
C ASN A 625 38.09 1.46 24.43
N SER A 626 36.97 2.10 24.10
CA SER A 626 36.84 3.55 24.03
C SER A 626 35.37 3.95 24.09
N GLY A 627 35.08 5.06 24.77
CA GLY A 627 33.73 5.57 24.96
C GLY A 627 33.71 6.67 26.00
N PRO A 628 32.55 7.29 26.23
CA PRO A 628 32.43 8.34 27.24
C PRO A 628 32.61 7.76 28.64
N ALA A 629 33.24 8.52 29.54
CA ALA A 629 33.67 8.04 30.86
C ALA A 629 32.52 7.54 31.76
N TRP A 630 31.27 7.90 31.42
CA TRP A 630 30.10 7.46 32.15
C TRP A 630 29.68 6.02 31.83
N LEU A 631 30.19 5.39 30.76
CA LEU A 631 29.81 4.03 30.34
C LEU A 631 30.92 3.02 30.68
N SER A 632 30.53 1.92 31.31
CA SER A 632 31.39 0.81 31.73
C SER A 632 30.75 -0.53 31.33
N ALA A 633 31.54 -1.60 31.24
CA ALA A 633 31.04 -2.97 31.04
C ALA A 633 31.45 -3.86 32.20
N SER A 634 30.53 -4.69 32.68
CA SER A 634 30.83 -5.78 33.62
C SER A 634 29.81 -6.92 33.47
N ASN A 635 30.20 -8.16 33.77
CA ASN A 635 29.27 -9.32 33.84
C ASN A 635 28.28 -9.46 32.65
N GLY A 636 28.73 -9.24 31.42
CA GLY A 636 27.89 -9.38 30.21
C GLY A 636 26.86 -8.28 30.00
N GLY A 637 27.01 -7.12 30.66
CA GLY A 637 26.18 -5.95 30.44
C GLY A 637 26.96 -4.64 30.48
N PHE A 638 26.36 -3.61 29.89
CA PHE A 638 26.85 -2.23 29.95
C PHE A 638 26.10 -1.44 31.02
N PHE A 639 26.82 -0.56 31.72
CA PHE A 639 26.31 0.26 32.82
C PHE A 639 26.85 1.67 32.70
N GLY A 640 26.01 2.68 32.93
CA GLY A 640 26.47 4.06 32.95
C GLY A 640 25.38 5.08 33.24
N SER A 641 25.79 6.33 33.45
CA SER A 641 24.88 7.47 33.67
C SER A 641 25.35 8.70 32.90
N PRO A 642 24.82 8.94 31.67
CA PRO A 642 25.22 10.08 30.86
C PRO A 642 24.92 11.41 31.55
N GLN A 643 25.83 12.37 31.41
CA GLN A 643 25.66 13.75 31.87
C GLN A 643 25.05 14.63 30.77
N ALA A 644 24.70 15.88 31.12
CA ALA A 644 24.08 16.82 30.17
C ALA A 644 24.95 17.08 28.92
N GLY A 645 26.28 16.94 29.03
CA GLY A 645 27.20 17.05 27.89
C GLY A 645 27.20 15.85 26.93
N ASP A 646 26.50 14.78 27.27
CA ASP A 646 26.46 13.52 26.51
C ASP A 646 25.19 13.36 25.65
N VAL A 647 24.32 14.39 25.58
CA VAL A 647 23.14 14.41 24.70
C VAL A 647 23.57 14.40 23.23
N GLY A 648 22.98 13.50 22.43
CA GLY A 648 23.35 13.26 21.04
C GLY A 648 23.83 11.83 20.77
N VAL A 649 24.48 11.63 19.63
CA VAL A 649 24.95 10.32 19.19
C VAL A 649 26.32 10.02 19.81
N ASN A 650 26.38 8.96 20.59
CA ASN A 650 27.59 8.45 21.24
C ASN A 650 27.98 7.13 20.60
N ALA A 651 29.20 7.05 20.05
CA ALA A 651 29.74 5.81 19.50
C ALA A 651 30.86 5.28 20.39
N PHE A 652 30.90 3.98 20.59
CA PHE A 652 31.92 3.32 21.41
C PHE A 652 32.37 2.02 20.78
N ARG A 653 33.64 1.68 21.01
CA ARG A 653 34.21 0.44 20.52
C ARG A 653 34.16 -0.61 21.63
N ILE A 654 33.49 -1.69 21.33
CA ILE A 654 33.43 -2.89 22.17
C ILE A 654 34.32 -3.95 21.53
N ARG A 655 35.07 -4.68 22.34
CA ARG A 655 35.84 -5.83 21.86
C ARG A 655 35.23 -7.09 22.46
N ASP A 656 34.93 -8.05 21.62
CA ASP A 656 34.45 -9.35 22.07
C ASP A 656 35.61 -10.26 22.53
N ASN A 657 35.27 -11.42 23.09
CA ASN A 657 36.24 -12.41 23.58
C ASN A 657 37.15 -12.95 22.46
N ALA A 658 36.79 -12.79 21.18
CA ALA A 658 37.60 -13.19 20.03
C ALA A 658 38.56 -12.08 19.57
N GLY A 659 38.56 -10.91 20.23
CA GLY A 659 39.38 -9.76 19.88
C GLY A 659 38.81 -8.91 18.75
N LEU A 660 37.59 -9.18 18.29
CA LEU A 660 36.92 -8.41 17.24
C LEU A 660 36.35 -7.12 17.83
N GLU A 661 36.75 -5.99 17.25
CA GLU A 661 36.19 -4.68 17.61
C GLU A 661 34.89 -4.43 16.83
N LYS A 662 33.83 -4.08 17.56
CA LYS A 662 32.57 -3.59 17.00
C LYS A 662 32.30 -2.17 17.50
N THR A 663 31.59 -1.38 16.71
CA THR A 663 31.15 -0.05 17.13
C THR A 663 29.69 -0.13 17.54
N LEU A 664 29.37 0.21 18.78
CA LEU A 664 28.02 0.39 19.27
C LEU A 664 27.71 1.88 19.29
N VAL A 665 26.56 2.26 18.76
CA VAL A 665 26.11 3.66 18.65
C VAL A 665 24.84 3.82 19.47
N ILE A 666 24.86 4.70 20.46
CA ILE A 666 23.75 5.05 21.35
C ILE A 666 23.34 6.49 21.09
N MET A 667 22.06 6.74 20.84
CA MET A 667 21.51 8.10 20.78
C MET A 667 20.87 8.47 22.12
N VAL A 668 21.40 9.49 22.79
CA VAL A 668 20.82 10.08 24.00
C VAL A 668 19.92 11.24 23.57
N LEU A 669 18.59 11.08 23.70
CA LEU A 669 17.61 11.98 23.08
C LEU A 669 17.32 13.26 23.88
N ASP A 670 17.21 13.16 25.22
CA ASP A 670 16.94 14.31 26.08
C ASP A 670 17.25 13.99 27.57
N GLN A 671 17.47 15.02 28.39
CA GLN A 671 17.41 14.95 29.85
C GLN A 671 16.14 15.66 30.34
N LEU A 672 15.12 14.87 30.72
CA LEU A 672 13.95 15.45 31.39
C LEU A 672 14.31 15.75 32.85
N HIS A 673 14.48 17.03 33.20
CA HIS A 673 14.55 17.48 34.59
C HIS A 673 13.16 17.40 35.21
N ILE A 674 12.91 16.34 35.98
CA ILE A 674 11.79 16.30 36.91
C ILE A 674 12.37 16.75 38.25
N GLY A 675 11.77 17.76 38.88
CA GLY A 675 12.30 18.43 40.08
C GLY A 675 12.78 17.47 41.18
N ASP A 676 13.74 17.96 41.97
CA ASP A 676 14.44 17.28 43.08
C ASP A 676 15.35 16.09 42.68
N GLY A 677 16.30 16.36 41.78
CA GLY A 677 17.51 15.53 41.62
C GLY A 677 17.35 14.25 40.78
N GLN A 678 16.32 14.19 39.93
CA GLN A 678 16.06 13.04 39.06
C GLN A 678 16.30 13.38 37.58
N VAL A 679 16.97 12.48 36.86
CA VAL A 679 17.21 12.55 35.40
C VAL A 679 16.66 11.28 34.78
N SER A 680 15.79 11.42 33.78
CA SER A 680 15.31 10.32 32.93
C SER A 680 15.89 10.48 31.52
N THR A 681 16.50 9.41 31.00
CA THR A 681 17.02 9.35 29.62
C THR A 681 16.21 8.38 28.76
N ARG A 682 15.80 8.84 27.57
CA ARG A 682 15.18 8.01 26.54
C ARG A 682 16.21 7.71 25.45
N THR A 683 16.42 6.43 25.13
CA THR A 683 17.42 5.97 24.16
C THR A 683 16.74 5.19 23.04
N VAL A 684 17.11 5.47 21.79
CA VAL A 684 16.69 4.70 20.60
C VAL A 684 17.95 4.07 19.99
N LEU A 685 17.89 2.78 19.69
CA LEU A 685 18.98 1.99 19.10
C LEU A 685 18.58 1.52 17.68
N ASP A 686 19.56 1.44 16.78
CA ASP A 686 19.40 1.08 15.36
C ASP A 686 19.31 -0.46 15.14
N ARG A 687 18.73 -0.83 13.98
CA ARG A 687 17.85 -1.95 13.59
C ARG A 687 18.29 -3.42 13.71
N ASN A 688 19.29 -3.80 14.50
CA ASN A 688 19.80 -5.19 14.42
C ASN A 688 19.64 -6.08 15.67
N TYR A 689 19.01 -5.63 16.76
CA TYR A 689 18.81 -6.46 17.96
C TYR A 689 17.54 -6.05 18.75
N VAL A 690 16.78 -7.03 19.24
CA VAL A 690 15.71 -6.83 20.23
C VAL A 690 16.32 -6.88 21.63
N PHE A 691 16.08 -5.84 22.45
CA PHE A 691 16.57 -5.78 23.83
C PHE A 691 15.41 -5.84 24.82
N GLU A 692 15.52 -6.73 25.81
CA GLU A 692 14.57 -6.84 26.92
C GLU A 692 15.08 -6.05 28.14
N PHE A 693 14.24 -5.22 28.73
CA PHE A 693 14.56 -4.46 29.94
C PHE A 693 13.96 -5.18 31.15
N THR A 694 14.79 -5.71 32.05
CA THR A 694 14.32 -6.26 33.33
C THR A 694 14.71 -5.35 34.49
N THR A 695 13.72 -4.82 35.21
CA THR A 695 13.93 -4.29 36.56
C THR A 695 13.72 -5.42 37.56
N ASN A 696 14.80 -5.92 38.17
CA ASN A 696 14.68 -6.96 39.21
C ASN A 696 14.20 -6.34 40.53
N LEU A 697 12.97 -6.62 40.93
CA LEU A 697 12.51 -6.57 42.31
C LEU A 697 12.49 -8.00 42.86
N ASN A 698 13.60 -8.46 43.42
CA ASN A 698 13.61 -9.70 44.20
C ASN A 698 13.38 -9.35 45.68
N THR A 699 12.14 -9.37 46.13
CA THR A 699 11.80 -9.61 47.54
C THR A 699 11.07 -10.93 47.66
N TRP A 700 11.71 -11.83 48.39
CA TRP A 700 11.29 -13.18 48.75
C TRP A 700 9.97 -13.14 49.54
N ILE A 701 8.90 -13.76 49.01
CA ILE A 701 7.65 -13.99 49.76
C ILE A 701 7.50 -15.51 49.94
N PRO A 702 7.40 -16.04 51.17
CA PRO A 702 7.19 -17.47 51.40
C PRO A 702 5.82 -17.91 50.89
N THR A 703 5.79 -19.09 50.27
CA THR A 703 4.58 -19.80 49.86
C THR A 703 3.72 -20.18 51.07
N GLY A 704 2.43 -19.83 51.01
CA GLY A 704 1.42 -20.29 51.95
C GLY A 704 0.04 -20.34 51.28
N ASP A 705 -0.54 -21.53 51.23
CA ASP A 705 -1.85 -21.84 50.64
C ASP A 705 -3.01 -21.01 51.22
N ALA A 706 -3.86 -20.46 50.35
CA ALA A 706 -5.28 -20.24 50.64
C ALA A 706 -6.11 -20.13 49.35
N LYS A 707 -7.19 -20.93 49.28
CA LYS A 707 -8.23 -20.88 48.25
C LYS A 707 -9.31 -19.84 48.59
N ALA A 708 -9.86 -19.26 47.51
CA ALA A 708 -11.23 -18.72 47.31
C ALA A 708 -11.58 -17.33 47.85
N GLY A 709 -12.26 -16.55 46.97
CA GLY A 709 -13.26 -15.55 47.38
C GLY A 709 -13.11 -14.16 46.77
N ASP A 710 -14.13 -13.76 46.01
CA ASP A 710 -14.49 -12.42 45.50
C ASP A 710 -13.81 -11.16 46.09
N GLY A 711 -13.45 -10.26 45.17
CA GLY A 711 -13.55 -8.80 45.31
C GLY A 711 -12.98 -8.15 46.57
N ALA A 712 -11.69 -7.82 46.57
CA ALA A 712 -11.15 -6.76 47.43
C ALA A 712 -9.90 -6.10 46.80
N LEU A 713 -10.00 -4.79 46.57
CA LEU A 713 -8.86 -3.89 46.36
C LEU A 713 -8.01 -3.87 47.64
N TRP A 714 -6.76 -4.31 47.55
CA TRP A 714 -5.74 -4.06 48.58
C TRP A 714 -4.76 -3.02 48.06
N SER A 715 -4.68 -1.90 48.76
CA SER A 715 -3.58 -0.93 48.65
C SER A 715 -2.49 -1.32 49.65
N ILE A 716 -1.24 -1.36 49.18
CA ILE A 716 -0.05 -1.44 50.04
C ILE A 716 0.73 -0.14 49.83
N PRO A 717 1.04 0.63 50.88
CA PRO A 717 1.90 1.81 50.79
C PRO A 717 3.36 1.36 50.71
N VAL A 718 4.09 1.81 49.70
CA VAL A 718 5.55 1.68 49.68
C VAL A 718 6.13 3.06 49.92
N ASP A 719 6.81 3.19 51.07
CA ASP A 719 7.55 4.36 51.51
C ASP A 719 8.56 4.82 50.44
N TYR A 720 8.57 6.13 50.17
CA TYR A 720 9.58 6.82 49.40
C TYR A 720 10.79 7.08 50.30
N ASP A 721 11.88 6.30 50.15
CA ASP A 721 13.27 6.78 50.35
C ASP A 721 14.30 5.63 50.19
N ALA A 722 14.57 5.23 48.94
CA ALA A 722 15.84 4.61 48.54
C ALA A 722 15.99 4.60 47.01
N PRO A 723 17.02 5.24 46.41
CA PRO A 723 17.30 5.11 44.99
C PRO A 723 18.24 3.91 44.72
N ILE A 724 17.77 2.93 43.96
CA ILE A 724 18.63 1.93 43.29
C ILE A 724 18.41 2.11 41.79
N ARG A 725 19.45 2.55 41.07
CA ARG A 725 19.40 2.83 39.63
C ARG A 725 20.39 1.92 38.89
N PHE A 726 19.87 0.98 38.10
CA PHE A 726 20.65 0.24 37.11
C PHE A 726 19.81 0.06 35.85
N PHE A 727 20.38 0.37 34.69
CA PHE A 727 19.95 -0.23 33.43
C PHE A 727 20.86 -1.44 33.21
N ARG A 728 20.27 -2.63 33.05
CA ARG A 728 21.00 -3.84 32.66
C ARG A 728 20.62 -4.18 31.23
N MET A 729 21.52 -3.93 30.28
CA MET A 729 21.40 -4.49 28.93
C MET A 729 22.07 -5.86 28.94
N ARG A 730 21.31 -6.92 28.64
CA ARG A 730 21.87 -8.24 28.33
C ARG A 730 21.93 -8.36 26.81
N ILE A 731 23.13 -8.59 26.27
CA ILE A 731 23.28 -8.92 24.86
C ILE A 731 23.10 -10.44 24.74
N SER A 732 22.03 -10.87 24.10
CA SER A 732 21.96 -12.23 23.54
C SER A 732 22.51 -12.18 22.11
N PRO A 733 23.21 -13.23 21.62
CA PRO A 733 23.70 -13.30 20.25
C PRO A 733 22.63 -12.98 19.20
#